data_AF-A0A0G4FDZ0-F1
#
_entry.id   AF-A0A0G4FDZ0-F1
#
_cell.length_a   1.000
_cell.length_b   1.000
_cell.length_c   1.000
_cell.angle_alpha   90.00
_cell.angle_beta   90.00
_cell.angle_gamma   90.00
#
_symmetry.space_group_name_H-M   'P 1'
#
loop_
_entity.id
_entity.type
_entity.pdbx_description
1 polymer ?
#
loop_
_entity_poly.entity_id
_entity_poly.type
_entity_poly.pdbx_seq_one_letter_code
_entity_poly.pdbx_strand_id
1 'polypeptide(L)'
;MATAGVVGPINIDANNSSDPQIQKGGQPGEGEGEEEVPMQDIPKDQVEKLRVLRLRTWITGGLVGSICTCSNVYIGLKTGWGLGSSIFAAIFGFAILSPLSRRIPWMAPMNIKEGCALQTAGSAAGGLSAGFVSAIPALFMLNVLTENVNKYISHFFLWTLSAAYFGIFVAVPLRSYFLEKQKLVFPAGIATAEVLQGLFESAEGAHGGMKKAKIMLLVFLLACCWKVFTDAVMPVLYLIPIFWYISDNGRIQWAADADLFKWRICLTPAFISIGMLMGAGAAISYLLGSLIAWAVVGPYLYYSGEVSRVFGFNVDNPSAQYWLLWPGITIMVVGGFADLFCNYKVLYHAVQGICSETWQGLRRFFSSSSSSARRNSHLATGQPPAPSQEGEEAAEGEEGGVKGEKEKGKEEKKRLSRPQLSAMGTYLSDSQEVSAGGEQQEGEEADKAEGEGEEVEEEPLHLTDDTTPMSERIPRAWWVSGLFISGGFTVFVLSFFFKIAWWQVILALFMAFVLAFIGIQSSGECSINPVGVIGKCTQLVFAAVAPGNVSANLLSGNVAGSCAGQSVDLMTDFKTGQLVRAPPRPLFFAQMGGAMFGVFFTVGAFWLFASAYPCILEFSDDSCDFAVPAGKAWAGVAQGLTNGFDKSVPPSSAWACVAAAGTAVILSLLRKFLPQKYAVFVPSANAIGLGFVVPQPYLGIAMVMGAGIAAGWKRCGPKSHDEYMQVIAAALSAGEGFGGVVFAFMIVAGYSWGGIQAGLSPTETERIAMGLNDQEQRLLLI
;
A
#
# COMPACT_ATOMS: atom_id res chain seq x y z
N MET A 1 32.49 -16.47 -16.51
CA MET A 1 33.90 -16.79 -16.16
C MET A 1 34.70 -15.50 -16.17
N ALA A 2 35.32 -15.19 -15.03
CA ALA A 2 36.43 -14.24 -14.75
C ALA A 2 36.23 -12.73 -15.08
N THR A 3 36.57 -11.72 -14.27
CA THR A 3 37.10 -11.50 -12.89
C THR A 3 37.03 -9.96 -12.69
N ALA A 4 36.41 -9.43 -11.63
CA ALA A 4 37.04 -8.83 -10.44
C ALA A 4 37.93 -7.58 -10.64
N GLY A 5 37.65 -6.52 -9.87
CA GLY A 5 38.53 -5.36 -9.67
C GLY A 5 38.07 -4.49 -8.51
N VAL A 6 38.61 -4.76 -7.31
CA VAL A 6 38.56 -3.93 -6.09
C VAL A 6 39.94 -3.30 -5.95
N VAL A 7 40.09 -1.96 -5.80
CA VAL A 7 41.23 -1.33 -5.09
C VAL A 7 40.88 0.09 -4.59
N GLY A 8 41.01 0.27 -3.27
CA GLY A 8 41.62 1.33 -2.43
C GLY A 8 41.74 2.83 -2.81
N PRO A 9 41.91 3.73 -1.80
CA PRO A 9 41.95 5.18 -1.93
C PRO A 9 43.36 5.71 -2.21
N ILE A 10 43.46 6.87 -2.88
CA ILE A 10 44.73 7.56 -3.13
C ILE A 10 44.57 9.05 -2.80
N ASN A 11 45.49 9.53 -1.96
CA ASN A 11 45.73 10.92 -1.58
C ASN A 11 47.08 11.34 -2.19
N ILE A 12 47.20 12.51 -2.83
CA ILE A 12 48.50 13.15 -3.17
C ILE A 12 48.36 14.68 -3.11
N ASP A 13 49.27 15.28 -2.35
CA ASP A 13 49.46 16.69 -2.03
C ASP A 13 50.07 17.56 -3.16
N ALA A 14 49.84 18.88 -2.99
CA ALA A 14 50.72 20.05 -3.21
C ALA A 14 51.59 20.19 -4.49
N ASN A 15 51.49 21.32 -5.21
CA ASN A 15 52.20 22.59 -4.92
C ASN A 15 52.22 23.57 -6.12
N ASN A 16 52.40 24.86 -5.79
CA ASN A 16 53.00 25.96 -6.57
C ASN A 16 52.17 26.97 -7.42
N SER A 17 51.99 28.14 -6.81
CA SER A 17 52.51 29.47 -7.21
C SER A 17 51.96 30.20 -8.44
N SER A 18 51.27 31.32 -8.24
CA SER A 18 51.84 32.68 -8.42
C SER A 18 50.76 33.76 -8.24
N ASP A 19 50.95 34.59 -7.22
CA ASP A 19 50.23 35.84 -6.97
C ASP A 19 51.12 37.00 -7.46
N PRO A 20 50.57 38.18 -7.85
CA PRO A 20 50.69 39.28 -6.90
C PRO A 20 49.52 40.31 -6.89
N GLN A 21 49.03 40.59 -5.66
CA GLN A 21 49.00 41.92 -4.98
C GLN A 21 48.05 43.01 -5.56
N ILE A 22 47.22 43.81 -4.85
CA ILE A 22 46.83 44.14 -3.46
C ILE A 22 45.53 45.00 -3.64
N GLN A 23 44.46 44.89 -2.83
CA GLN A 23 44.09 45.91 -1.82
C GLN A 23 42.92 45.43 -0.92
N LYS A 24 43.32 44.95 0.26
CA LYS A 24 42.83 45.22 1.63
C LYS A 24 41.36 45.63 1.85
N GLY A 25 40.66 44.80 2.63
CA GLY A 25 39.56 45.23 3.51
C GLY A 25 38.81 44.09 4.22
N GLY A 26 39.16 43.81 5.48
CA GLY A 26 38.30 43.10 6.45
C GLY A 26 38.51 41.59 6.60
N GLN A 27 39.05 41.16 7.75
CA GLN A 27 39.15 39.76 8.19
C GLN A 27 37.76 39.11 8.34
N PRO A 28 37.55 37.86 7.86
CA PRO A 28 36.54 36.95 8.38
C PRO A 28 37.17 36.02 9.43
N GLY A 29 36.53 35.93 10.59
CA GLY A 29 36.88 35.05 11.69
C GLY A 29 36.66 33.58 11.38
N GLU A 30 37.40 32.77 12.14
CA GLU A 30 37.48 31.32 12.12
C GLU A 30 36.19 30.66 12.61
N GLY A 31 35.76 29.64 11.85
CA GLY A 31 35.07 28.41 12.26
C GLY A 31 34.27 28.40 13.56
N GLU A 32 33.02 28.87 13.50
CA GLU A 32 31.97 28.39 14.37
C GLU A 32 31.48 27.03 13.87
N GLY A 33 31.28 26.09 14.81
CA GLY A 33 30.60 24.83 14.55
C GLY A 33 29.22 25.06 13.95
N GLU A 34 28.65 24.01 13.37
CA GLU A 34 27.27 24.00 12.90
C GLU A 34 26.33 24.45 14.04
N GLU A 35 26.04 25.75 14.10
CA GLU A 35 24.88 26.27 14.80
C GLU A 35 23.68 25.63 14.10
N GLU A 36 23.03 24.69 14.80
CA GLU A 36 21.61 24.46 14.62
C GLU A 36 20.94 25.83 14.64
N VAL A 37 20.58 26.35 13.47
CA VAL A 37 19.73 27.53 13.37
C VAL A 37 18.51 27.20 14.23
N PRO A 38 18.27 27.94 15.33
CA PRO A 38 17.18 27.60 16.22
C PRO A 38 15.92 27.65 15.38
N MET A 39 15.22 26.51 15.34
CA MET A 39 13.85 26.40 14.87
C MET A 39 13.16 27.68 15.33
N GLN A 40 12.74 28.53 14.41
CA GLN A 40 12.05 29.75 14.79
C GLN A 40 10.81 29.27 15.54
N ASP A 41 10.90 29.32 16.87
CA ASP A 41 9.99 28.62 17.77
C ASP A 41 8.63 29.24 17.53
N ILE A 42 7.82 28.59 16.69
CA ILE A 42 6.39 28.84 16.69
C ILE A 42 5.98 28.44 18.10
N PRO A 43 5.49 29.38 18.94
CA PRO A 43 5.16 29.06 20.32
C PRO A 43 4.26 27.82 20.34
N LYS A 44 4.54 26.84 21.20
CA LYS A 44 3.80 25.56 21.27
C LYS A 44 2.28 25.80 21.28
N ASP A 45 1.85 26.88 21.94
CA ASP A 45 0.48 27.37 22.08
C ASP A 45 -0.18 27.83 20.75
N GLN A 46 0.61 28.30 19.78
CA GLN A 46 0.16 28.72 18.46
C GLN A 46 0.00 27.53 17.51
N VAL A 47 0.89 26.54 17.61
CA VAL A 47 0.80 25.28 16.84
C VAL A 47 -0.45 24.48 17.24
N GLU A 48 -0.85 24.56 18.51
CA GLU A 48 -2.02 23.87 19.08
C GLU A 48 -3.37 24.47 18.64
N LYS A 49 -3.41 25.76 18.25
CA LYS A 49 -4.64 26.48 17.84
C LYS A 49 -4.95 26.50 16.34
N LEU A 50 -4.08 25.93 15.49
CA LEU A 50 -4.31 25.94 14.04
C LEU A 50 -5.41 24.95 13.64
N ARG A 51 -6.46 25.45 12.97
CA ARG A 51 -7.53 24.59 12.41
C ARG A 51 -6.92 23.61 11.41
N VAL A 52 -7.08 22.33 11.72
CA VAL A 52 -6.55 21.19 10.95
C VAL A 52 -7.49 20.81 9.81
N LEU A 53 -8.81 20.86 10.04
CA LEU A 53 -9.81 20.48 9.05
C LEU A 53 -10.63 21.70 8.61
N ARG A 54 -10.75 21.89 7.30
CA ARG A 54 -11.60 22.91 6.67
C ARG A 54 -12.36 22.26 5.52
N LEU A 55 -13.52 22.78 5.13
CA LEU A 55 -14.28 22.23 4.00
C LEU A 55 -13.44 22.14 2.71
N ARG A 56 -12.54 23.10 2.50
CA ARG A 56 -11.61 23.10 1.35
C ARG A 56 -10.66 21.90 1.33
N THR A 57 -10.26 21.32 2.47
CA THR A 57 -9.38 20.15 2.50
C THR A 57 -10.08 18.91 1.99
N TRP A 58 -11.35 18.71 2.35
CA TRP A 58 -12.17 17.63 1.80
C TRP A 58 -12.39 17.78 0.31
N ILE A 59 -12.75 18.98 -0.16
CA ILE A 59 -13.02 19.21 -1.59
C ILE A 59 -11.74 19.03 -2.40
N THR A 60 -10.65 19.72 -2.05
CA THR A 60 -9.41 19.63 -2.83
C THR A 60 -8.75 18.27 -2.70
N GLY A 61 -8.63 17.73 -1.48
CA GLY A 61 -8.07 16.39 -1.25
C GLY A 61 -8.90 15.31 -1.95
N GLY A 62 -10.22 15.35 -1.79
CA GLY A 62 -11.15 14.44 -2.46
C GLY A 62 -11.04 14.49 -3.97
N LEU A 63 -11.06 15.68 -4.59
CA LEU A 63 -10.92 15.82 -6.06
C LEU A 63 -9.57 15.34 -6.58
N VAL A 64 -8.47 15.68 -5.92
CA VAL A 64 -7.12 15.21 -6.31
C VAL A 64 -7.00 13.70 -6.14
N GLY A 65 -7.53 13.15 -5.06
CA GLY A 65 -7.59 11.71 -4.82
C GLY A 65 -8.51 10.98 -5.80
N SER A 66 -9.60 11.60 -6.26
CA SER A 66 -10.47 11.05 -7.32
C SER A 66 -9.72 10.88 -8.65
N ILE A 67 -8.84 11.81 -9.02
CA ILE A 67 -7.98 11.66 -10.21
C ILE A 67 -7.09 10.42 -10.05
N CYS A 68 -6.48 10.25 -8.88
CA CYS A 68 -5.66 9.07 -8.55
C CYS A 68 -6.48 7.78 -8.61
N THR A 69 -7.73 7.83 -8.13
CA THR A 69 -8.66 6.70 -8.15
C THR A 69 -8.96 6.24 -9.56
N CYS A 70 -9.32 7.17 -10.45
CA CYS A 70 -9.64 6.85 -11.84
C CYS A 70 -8.41 6.26 -12.56
N SER A 71 -7.23 6.82 -12.31
CA SER A 71 -5.96 6.25 -12.78
C SER A 71 -5.71 4.86 -12.20
N ASN A 72 -5.93 4.66 -10.91
CA ASN A 72 -5.74 3.37 -10.24
C ASN A 72 -6.71 2.30 -10.74
N VAL A 73 -7.94 2.64 -11.14
CA VAL A 73 -8.86 1.70 -11.81
C VAL A 73 -8.29 1.27 -13.16
N TYR A 74 -7.84 2.21 -14.00
CA TYR A 74 -7.21 1.90 -15.29
C TYR A 74 -5.96 1.03 -15.13
N ILE A 75 -5.02 1.46 -14.28
CA ILE A 75 -3.77 0.75 -14.04
C ILE A 75 -4.08 -0.62 -13.45
N GLY A 76 -4.97 -0.70 -12.45
CA GLY A 76 -5.32 -1.96 -11.81
C GLY A 76 -6.05 -2.94 -12.72
N LEU A 77 -6.84 -2.50 -13.70
CA LEU A 77 -7.39 -3.39 -14.74
C LEU A 77 -6.29 -3.94 -15.67
N LYS A 78 -5.17 -3.23 -15.85
CA LYS A 78 -4.01 -3.70 -16.63
C LYS A 78 -3.05 -4.57 -15.82
N THR A 79 -2.71 -4.18 -14.59
CA THR A 79 -1.65 -4.79 -13.77
C THR A 79 -2.19 -5.71 -12.68
N GLY A 80 -3.39 -5.45 -12.17
CA GLY A 80 -3.95 -6.09 -10.98
C GLY A 80 -3.63 -5.40 -9.66
N TRP A 81 -2.94 -4.24 -9.66
CA TRP A 81 -2.69 -3.43 -8.46
C TRP A 81 -2.72 -1.92 -8.73
N GLY A 82 -2.92 -1.12 -7.69
CA GLY A 82 -2.91 0.36 -7.75
C GLY A 82 -1.62 0.97 -7.21
N LEU A 83 -1.49 2.29 -7.34
CA LEU A 83 -0.37 3.09 -6.82
C LEU A 83 -0.84 3.96 -5.64
N GLY A 84 0.09 4.27 -4.73
CA GLY A 84 -0.18 5.16 -3.59
C GLY A 84 -0.46 6.60 -4.03
N SER A 85 -1.48 7.22 -3.43
CA SER A 85 -1.96 8.57 -3.77
C SER A 85 -1.58 9.65 -2.77
N SER A 86 -0.93 9.32 -1.64
CA SER A 86 -0.63 10.26 -0.55
C SER A 86 0.30 11.41 -0.97
N ILE A 87 1.46 11.10 -1.55
CA ILE A 87 2.44 12.11 -2.01
C ILE A 87 1.83 12.97 -3.13
N PHE A 88 1.08 12.34 -4.04
CA PHE A 88 0.38 13.03 -5.11
C PHE A 88 -0.61 14.05 -4.54
N ALA A 89 -1.43 13.64 -3.56
CA ALA A 89 -2.38 14.50 -2.88
C ALA A 89 -1.72 15.64 -2.12
N ALA A 90 -0.60 15.38 -1.42
CA ALA A 90 0.14 16.41 -0.69
C ALA A 90 0.66 17.53 -1.61
N ILE A 91 1.37 17.16 -2.69
CA ILE A 91 2.01 18.11 -3.61
C ILE A 91 0.96 18.91 -4.39
N PHE A 92 -0.01 18.25 -5.02
CA PHE A 92 -1.06 18.96 -5.78
C PHE A 92 -2.01 19.73 -4.88
N GLY A 93 -2.35 19.19 -3.72
CA GLY A 93 -3.16 19.89 -2.73
C GLY A 93 -2.54 21.21 -2.32
N PHE A 94 -1.24 21.20 -2.00
CA PHE A 94 -0.47 22.41 -1.74
C PHE A 94 -0.44 23.34 -2.96
N ALA A 95 -0.20 22.80 -4.15
CA ALA A 95 -0.11 23.59 -5.36
C ALA A 95 -1.41 24.30 -5.75
N ILE A 96 -2.56 23.72 -5.42
CA ILE A 96 -3.88 24.29 -5.69
C ILE A 96 -4.25 25.29 -4.59
N LEU A 97 -4.15 24.91 -3.32
CA LEU A 97 -4.64 25.73 -2.21
C LEU A 97 -3.69 26.87 -1.82
N SER A 98 -2.37 26.70 -1.97
CA SER A 98 -1.40 27.71 -1.57
C SER A 98 -1.54 29.01 -2.38
N PRO A 99 -1.60 28.99 -3.73
CA PRO A 99 -1.87 30.21 -4.51
C PRO A 99 -3.27 30.76 -4.29
N LEU A 100 -4.28 29.89 -4.14
CA LEU A 100 -5.66 30.30 -3.95
C LEU A 100 -5.84 31.04 -2.61
N SER A 101 -5.17 30.58 -1.55
CA SER A 101 -5.15 31.24 -0.23
C SER A 101 -4.51 32.64 -0.25
N ARG A 102 -3.56 32.89 -1.16
CA ARG A 102 -2.97 34.24 -1.35
C ARG A 102 -3.85 35.17 -2.17
N ARG A 103 -4.62 34.63 -3.12
CA ARG A 103 -5.50 35.41 -4.01
C ARG A 103 -6.85 35.76 -3.40
N ILE A 104 -7.34 34.95 -2.47
CA ILE A 104 -8.66 35.10 -1.88
C ILE A 104 -8.51 35.67 -0.45
N PRO A 105 -8.88 36.95 -0.20
CA PRO A 105 -8.58 37.63 1.07
C PRO A 105 -9.20 37.00 2.32
N TRP A 106 -10.34 36.29 2.18
CA TRP A 106 -11.02 35.62 3.30
C TRP A 106 -10.49 34.21 3.58
N MET A 107 -9.57 33.70 2.75
CA MET A 107 -9.00 32.38 2.96
C MET A 107 -7.68 32.46 3.71
N ALA A 108 -7.64 31.88 4.91
CA ALA A 108 -6.41 31.78 5.69
C ALA A 108 -5.32 30.99 4.92
N PRO A 109 -4.03 31.34 5.10
CA PRO A 109 -2.92 30.55 4.59
C PRO A 109 -3.01 29.09 5.02
N MET A 110 -2.51 28.20 4.16
CA MET A 110 -2.48 26.77 4.46
C MET A 110 -1.40 26.50 5.52
N ASN A 111 -1.70 25.59 6.45
CA ASN A 111 -0.72 25.11 7.43
C ASN A 111 -0.37 23.63 7.18
N ILE A 112 0.73 23.15 7.77
CA ILE A 112 1.19 21.77 7.58
C ILE A 112 0.17 20.72 8.05
N LYS A 113 -0.54 20.98 9.16
CA LYS A 113 -1.58 20.07 9.69
C LYS A 113 -2.77 19.96 8.73
N GLU A 114 -3.14 21.07 8.10
CA GLU A 114 -4.15 21.15 7.06
C GLU A 114 -3.70 20.45 5.77
N GLY A 115 -2.42 20.56 5.42
CA GLY A 115 -1.81 19.80 4.33
C GLY A 115 -1.86 18.28 4.58
N CYS A 116 -1.59 17.85 5.82
CA CYS A 116 -1.74 16.46 6.23
C CYS A 116 -3.20 15.99 6.12
N ALA A 117 -4.16 16.75 6.64
CA ALA A 117 -5.58 16.42 6.51
C ALA A 117 -6.04 16.38 5.04
N LEU A 118 -5.56 17.28 4.19
CA LEU A 118 -5.84 17.24 2.75
C LEU A 118 -5.28 15.96 2.13
N GLN A 119 -4.03 15.62 2.45
CA GLN A 119 -3.38 14.40 1.97
C GLN A 119 -4.14 13.16 2.42
N THR A 120 -4.61 13.10 3.68
CA THR A 120 -5.45 12.02 4.22
C THR A 120 -6.78 11.89 3.47
N ALA A 121 -7.41 13.01 3.09
CA ALA A 121 -8.61 12.96 2.27
C ALA A 121 -8.31 12.44 0.85
N GLY A 122 -7.16 12.81 0.27
CA GLY A 122 -6.75 12.36 -1.05
C GLY A 122 -6.28 10.90 -1.10
N SER A 123 -5.57 10.42 -0.08
CA SER A 123 -5.21 9.00 0.07
C SER A 123 -6.46 8.13 0.15
N ALA A 124 -7.39 8.50 1.04
CA ALA A 124 -8.66 7.81 1.23
C ALA A 124 -9.48 7.67 -0.06
N ALA A 125 -9.59 8.77 -0.82
CA ALA A 125 -10.28 8.75 -2.11
C ALA A 125 -9.57 7.80 -3.08
N GLY A 126 -8.25 7.97 -3.25
CA GLY A 126 -7.40 7.20 -4.19
C GLY A 126 -7.33 5.69 -3.95
N GLY A 127 -7.53 5.23 -2.72
CA GLY A 127 -7.35 3.84 -2.29
C GLY A 127 -8.52 2.88 -2.56
N LEU A 128 -9.67 3.36 -3.08
CA LEU A 128 -10.90 2.56 -3.15
C LEU A 128 -11.06 1.67 -4.41
N SER A 129 -10.06 1.66 -5.30
CA SER A 129 -10.13 0.94 -6.60
C SER A 129 -9.97 -0.59 -6.53
N ALA A 130 -9.37 -1.13 -5.46
CA ALA A 130 -8.95 -2.54 -5.39
C ALA A 130 -10.09 -3.54 -5.66
N GLY A 131 -11.30 -3.22 -5.22
CA GLY A 131 -12.48 -4.06 -5.43
C GLY A 131 -12.95 -4.17 -6.87
N PHE A 132 -12.83 -3.07 -7.61
CA PHE A 132 -13.29 -2.95 -8.99
C PHE A 132 -12.32 -3.52 -10.02
N VAL A 133 -11.08 -3.81 -9.62
CA VAL A 133 -10.07 -4.44 -10.48
C VAL A 133 -9.92 -5.95 -10.21
N SER A 134 -10.60 -6.46 -9.17
CA SER A 134 -10.51 -7.85 -8.73
C SER A 134 -11.89 -8.52 -8.60
N ALA A 135 -12.55 -8.40 -7.46
CA ALA A 135 -13.76 -9.15 -7.13
C ALA A 135 -14.95 -8.82 -8.03
N ILE A 136 -15.15 -7.55 -8.40
CA ILE A 136 -16.31 -7.16 -9.23
C ILE A 136 -16.21 -7.76 -10.63
N PRO A 137 -15.11 -7.58 -11.41
CA PRO A 137 -14.91 -8.32 -12.66
C PRO A 137 -15.07 -9.84 -12.49
N ALA A 138 -14.52 -10.41 -11.42
CA ALA A 138 -14.63 -11.85 -11.16
C ALA A 138 -16.08 -12.33 -10.99
N LEU A 139 -16.97 -11.52 -10.41
CA LEU A 139 -18.40 -11.84 -10.29
C LEU A 139 -19.09 -11.90 -11.66
N PHE A 140 -18.72 -11.03 -12.60
CA PHE A 140 -19.24 -11.08 -13.97
C PHE A 140 -18.65 -12.27 -14.74
N MET A 141 -17.32 -12.47 -14.64
CA MET A 141 -16.62 -13.57 -15.33
C MET A 141 -17.15 -14.95 -14.91
N LEU A 142 -17.60 -15.10 -13.66
CA LEU A 142 -18.19 -16.34 -13.15
C LEU A 142 -19.71 -16.43 -13.34
N ASN A 143 -20.30 -15.55 -14.15
CA ASN A 143 -21.75 -15.50 -14.43
C ASN A 143 -22.62 -15.37 -13.17
N VAL A 144 -22.10 -14.78 -12.10
CA VAL A 144 -22.88 -14.45 -10.90
C VAL A 144 -23.69 -13.19 -11.13
N LEU A 145 -23.08 -12.19 -11.76
CA LEU A 145 -23.75 -11.00 -12.25
C LEU A 145 -23.90 -11.12 -13.77
N THR A 146 -25.13 -11.30 -14.25
CA THR A 146 -25.42 -11.62 -15.67
C THR A 146 -26.02 -10.45 -16.46
N GLU A 147 -26.44 -9.39 -15.77
CA GLU A 147 -27.10 -8.24 -16.39
C GLU A 147 -26.12 -7.09 -16.63
N ASN A 148 -26.53 -6.12 -17.45
CA ASN A 148 -25.75 -4.92 -17.72
C ASN A 148 -25.29 -4.22 -16.43
N VAL A 149 -24.05 -3.73 -16.44
CA VAL A 149 -23.41 -3.01 -15.32
C VAL A 149 -24.30 -1.90 -14.76
N ASN A 150 -25.07 -1.23 -15.63
CA ASN A 150 -26.00 -0.15 -15.28
C ASN A 150 -26.96 -0.52 -14.15
N LYS A 151 -27.43 -1.78 -14.09
CA LYS A 151 -28.37 -2.23 -13.05
C LYS A 151 -27.73 -2.30 -11.67
N TYR A 152 -26.43 -2.59 -11.62
CA TYR A 152 -25.70 -2.84 -10.39
C TYR A 152 -24.97 -1.61 -9.85
N ILE A 153 -25.03 -0.45 -10.52
CA ILE A 153 -24.36 0.80 -10.07
C ILE A 153 -24.72 1.13 -8.61
N SER A 154 -26.01 1.04 -8.26
CA SER A 154 -26.46 1.29 -6.89
C SER A 154 -25.88 0.27 -5.89
N HIS A 155 -25.73 -0.99 -6.31
CA HIS A 155 -25.17 -2.06 -5.49
C HIS A 155 -23.69 -1.80 -5.24
N PHE A 156 -22.94 -1.43 -6.29
CA PHE A 156 -21.53 -1.08 -6.21
C PHE A 156 -21.29 0.15 -5.33
N PHE A 157 -22.14 1.17 -5.44
CA PHE A 157 -22.05 2.36 -4.59
C PHE A 157 -22.24 2.00 -3.11
N LEU A 158 -23.35 1.33 -2.77
CA LEU A 158 -23.65 0.94 -1.38
C LEU A 158 -22.61 -0.03 -0.82
N TRP A 159 -22.12 -0.95 -1.64
CA TRP A 159 -21.08 -1.90 -1.26
C TRP A 159 -19.75 -1.21 -0.99
N THR A 160 -19.28 -0.34 -1.89
CA THR A 160 -18.01 0.40 -1.71
C THR A 160 -18.09 1.27 -0.46
N LEU A 161 -19.23 1.92 -0.22
CA LEU A 161 -19.50 2.68 1.00
C LEU A 161 -19.38 1.79 2.25
N SER A 162 -20.01 0.61 2.23
CA SER A 162 -19.97 -0.32 3.36
C SER A 162 -18.54 -0.80 3.68
N ALA A 163 -17.79 -1.20 2.64
CA ALA A 163 -16.43 -1.71 2.79
C ALA A 163 -15.45 -0.60 3.21
N ALA A 164 -15.60 0.62 2.68
CA ALA A 164 -14.74 1.75 3.01
C ALA A 164 -14.86 2.14 4.49
N TYR A 165 -16.09 2.41 4.94
CA TYR A 165 -16.31 2.92 6.30
C TYR A 165 -16.02 1.87 7.36
N PHE A 166 -16.31 0.59 7.12
CA PHE A 166 -15.95 -0.47 8.05
C PHE A 166 -14.43 -0.47 8.32
N GLY A 167 -13.60 -0.40 7.28
CA GLY A 167 -12.13 -0.34 7.42
C GLY A 167 -11.62 0.90 8.18
N ILE A 168 -12.24 2.06 7.96
CA ILE A 168 -11.90 3.30 8.69
C ILE A 168 -12.15 3.12 10.20
N PHE A 169 -13.30 2.56 10.59
CA PHE A 169 -13.63 2.35 12.00
C PHE A 169 -12.78 1.26 12.65
N VAL A 170 -12.40 0.21 11.92
CA VAL A 170 -11.47 -0.82 12.39
C VAL A 170 -10.09 -0.24 12.70
N ALA A 171 -9.61 0.75 11.96
CA ALA A 171 -8.28 1.32 12.17
C ALA A 171 -8.13 2.09 13.49
N VAL A 172 -9.21 2.74 13.96
CA VAL A 172 -9.17 3.63 15.16
C VAL A 172 -8.66 2.94 16.43
N PRO A 173 -9.22 1.81 16.89
CA PRO A 173 -8.72 1.13 18.08
C PRO A 173 -7.31 0.55 17.90
N LEU A 174 -6.92 0.29 16.65
CA LEU A 174 -5.61 -0.29 16.32
C LEU A 174 -4.48 0.75 16.39
N ARG A 175 -4.81 2.04 16.33
CA ARG A 175 -3.83 3.15 16.38
C ARG A 175 -2.94 3.07 17.61
N SER A 176 -3.54 3.03 18.80
CA SER A 176 -2.78 3.02 20.04
C SER A 176 -1.93 1.76 20.19
N TYR A 177 -2.35 0.64 19.59
CA TYR A 177 -1.54 -0.57 19.59
C TYR A 177 -0.31 -0.44 18.68
N PHE A 178 -0.50 -0.10 17.40
CA PHE A 178 0.57 -0.14 16.41
C PHE A 178 1.52 1.07 16.45
N LEU A 179 0.99 2.26 16.72
CA LEU A 179 1.79 3.48 16.71
C LEU A 179 2.37 3.84 18.08
N GLU A 180 1.63 3.62 19.17
CA GLU A 180 2.08 4.01 20.50
C GLU A 180 2.79 2.86 21.22
N LYS A 181 2.17 1.68 21.29
CA LYS A 181 2.78 0.51 21.97
C LYS A 181 3.90 -0.12 21.15
N GLN A 182 3.63 -0.46 19.90
CA GLN A 182 4.61 -1.14 19.04
C GLN A 182 5.57 -0.17 18.32
N LYS A 183 5.20 1.11 18.17
CA LYS A 183 6.00 2.14 17.49
C LYS A 183 6.49 1.72 16.11
N LEU A 184 5.60 1.13 15.31
CA LEU A 184 5.93 0.75 13.93
C LEU A 184 6.38 1.96 13.09
N VAL A 185 7.21 1.66 12.08
CA VAL A 185 7.92 2.67 11.28
C VAL A 185 6.98 3.36 10.31
N PHE A 186 6.17 2.60 9.55
CA PHE A 186 5.36 3.06 8.42
C PHE A 186 6.16 3.96 7.45
N PRO A 187 7.09 3.38 6.67
CA PRO A 187 8.00 4.17 5.82
C PRO A 187 7.27 5.09 4.82
N ALA A 188 6.13 4.68 4.27
CA ALA A 188 5.32 5.53 3.39
C ALA A 188 4.77 6.79 4.10
N GLY A 189 4.41 6.66 5.38
CA GLY A 189 3.96 7.79 6.22
C GLY A 189 5.12 8.74 6.55
N ILE A 190 6.31 8.19 6.81
CA ILE A 190 7.53 9.00 7.00
C ILE A 190 7.85 9.81 5.74
N ALA A 191 7.88 9.16 4.57
CA ALA A 191 8.15 9.84 3.30
C ALA A 191 7.12 10.94 3.01
N THR A 192 5.85 10.70 3.35
CA THR A 192 4.79 11.71 3.19
C THR A 192 4.99 12.89 4.15
N ALA A 193 5.42 12.63 5.39
CA ALA A 193 5.71 13.68 6.37
C ALA A 193 6.91 14.54 5.94
N GLU A 194 7.98 13.93 5.42
CA GLU A 194 9.15 14.63 4.90
C GLU A 194 8.78 15.56 3.73
N VAL A 195 7.95 15.07 2.81
CA VAL A 195 7.42 15.91 1.72
C VAL A 195 6.60 17.08 2.28
N LEU A 196 5.71 16.84 3.25
CA LEU A 196 4.91 17.91 3.85
C LEU A 196 5.79 18.93 4.59
N GLN A 197 6.78 18.50 5.35
CA GLN A 197 7.73 19.39 6.04
C GLN A 197 8.47 20.24 5.02
N GLY A 198 9.08 19.64 4.00
CA GLY A 198 9.79 20.37 2.95
C GLY A 198 8.92 21.37 2.16
N LEU A 199 7.60 21.18 2.10
CA LEU A 199 6.67 22.13 1.48
C LEU A 199 6.39 23.37 2.36
N PHE A 200 6.50 23.23 3.69
CA PHE A 200 6.05 24.23 4.67
C PHE A 200 7.16 24.84 5.54
N GLU A 201 8.38 24.30 5.50
CA GLU A 201 9.51 24.68 6.37
C GLU A 201 10.14 26.03 6.03
N SER A 202 10.20 26.41 4.75
CA SER A 202 10.77 27.71 4.33
C SER A 202 10.13 28.26 3.05
N ALA A 203 10.30 29.56 2.80
CA ALA A 203 9.86 30.18 1.55
C ALA A 203 10.51 29.54 0.32
N GLU A 204 11.74 29.04 0.47
CA GLU A 204 12.46 28.29 -0.56
C GLU A 204 11.85 26.90 -0.77
N GLY A 205 11.47 26.21 0.31
CA GLY A 205 10.70 24.96 0.26
C GLY A 205 9.35 25.11 -0.44
N ALA A 206 8.64 26.22 -0.20
CA ALA A 206 7.40 26.53 -0.92
C ALA A 206 7.61 26.79 -2.42
N HIS A 207 8.73 27.41 -2.82
CA HIS A 207 9.11 27.59 -4.22
C HIS A 207 9.50 26.26 -4.87
N GLY A 208 10.29 25.42 -4.19
CA GLY A 208 10.65 24.08 -4.62
C GLY A 208 9.43 23.18 -4.78
N GLY A 209 8.52 23.21 -3.82
CA GLY A 209 7.22 22.53 -3.88
C GLY A 209 6.37 22.94 -5.08
N MET A 210 6.30 24.23 -5.36
CA MET A 210 5.61 24.74 -6.54
C MET A 210 6.29 24.33 -7.84
N LYS A 211 7.62 24.30 -7.87
CA LYS A 211 8.39 23.81 -9.02
C LYS A 211 8.12 22.32 -9.27
N LYS A 212 8.15 21.49 -8.21
CA LYS A 212 7.77 20.08 -8.25
C LYS A 212 6.35 19.90 -8.79
N ALA A 213 5.38 20.66 -8.26
CA ALA A 213 3.99 20.60 -8.73
C ALA A 213 3.81 21.02 -10.19
N LYS A 214 4.53 22.05 -10.66
CA LYS A 214 4.52 22.45 -12.08
C LYS A 214 5.08 21.38 -13.00
N ILE A 215 6.21 20.77 -12.62
CA ILE A 215 6.82 19.65 -13.36
C ILE A 215 5.85 18.47 -13.38
N MET A 216 5.26 18.15 -12.22
CA MET A 216 4.28 17.10 -12.08
C MET A 216 3.05 17.31 -12.98
N LEU A 217 2.50 18.53 -13.01
CA LEU A 217 1.38 18.89 -13.88
C LEU A 217 1.76 18.80 -15.36
N LEU A 218 2.94 19.30 -15.74
CA LEU A 218 3.42 19.24 -17.11
C LEU A 218 3.56 17.78 -17.58
N VAL A 219 4.24 16.94 -16.79
CA VAL A 219 4.43 15.52 -17.10
C VAL A 219 3.09 14.78 -17.13
N PHE A 220 2.19 15.08 -16.19
CA PHE A 220 0.85 14.51 -16.15
C PHE A 220 0.07 14.84 -17.44
N LEU A 221 0.05 16.11 -17.85
CA LEU A 221 -0.63 16.53 -19.07
C LEU A 221 0.01 15.93 -20.32
N LEU A 222 1.34 15.87 -20.39
CA LEU A 222 2.04 15.23 -21.50
C LEU A 222 1.72 13.75 -21.59
N ALA A 223 1.72 13.01 -20.48
CA ALA A 223 1.36 11.59 -20.45
C ALA A 223 -0.12 11.35 -20.80
N CYS A 224 -1.02 12.23 -20.32
CA CYS A 224 -2.44 12.19 -20.66
C CYS A 224 -2.67 12.43 -22.15
N CYS A 225 -2.06 13.49 -22.70
CA CYS A 225 -2.13 13.81 -24.13
C CYS A 225 -1.49 12.72 -24.98
N TRP A 226 -0.34 12.17 -24.57
CA TRP A 226 0.31 11.04 -25.23
C TRP A 226 -0.63 9.85 -25.30
N LYS A 227 -1.29 9.49 -24.19
CA LYS A 227 -2.23 8.37 -24.15
C LYS A 227 -3.43 8.58 -25.08
N VAL A 228 -4.09 9.74 -24.99
CA VAL A 228 -5.24 10.05 -25.85
C VAL A 228 -4.83 10.12 -27.32
N PHE A 229 -3.70 10.74 -27.65
CA PHE A 229 -3.19 10.86 -29.01
C PHE A 229 -2.85 9.49 -29.61
N THR A 230 -2.14 8.65 -28.85
CA THR A 230 -1.75 7.34 -29.34
C THR A 230 -2.94 6.42 -29.53
N ASP A 231 -3.92 6.41 -28.64
CA ASP A 231 -5.12 5.58 -28.82
C ASP A 231 -6.05 6.10 -29.92
N ALA A 232 -6.22 7.42 -30.05
CA ALA A 232 -7.19 8.01 -30.96
C ALA A 232 -6.65 8.27 -32.39
N VAL A 233 -5.34 8.50 -32.54
CA VAL A 233 -4.75 8.96 -33.82
C VAL A 233 -3.73 7.96 -34.37
N MET A 234 -2.80 7.48 -33.54
CA MET A 234 -1.68 6.65 -34.02
C MET A 234 -1.30 5.54 -33.03
N PRO A 235 -2.04 4.42 -33.00
CA PRO A 235 -1.77 3.32 -32.05
C PRO A 235 -0.40 2.67 -32.20
N VAL A 236 0.17 2.72 -33.41
CA VAL A 236 1.52 2.19 -33.71
C VAL A 236 2.61 2.88 -32.88
N LEU A 237 2.42 4.13 -32.45
CA LEU A 237 3.38 4.80 -31.56
C LEU A 237 3.33 4.29 -30.12
N TYR A 238 2.16 3.80 -29.68
CA TYR A 238 2.00 3.20 -28.37
C TYR A 238 2.53 1.78 -28.33
N LEU A 239 2.28 1.01 -29.40
CA LEU A 239 2.69 -0.38 -29.52
C LEU A 239 3.46 -0.56 -30.83
N ILE A 240 4.78 -0.68 -30.74
CA ILE A 240 5.70 -0.82 -31.88
C ILE A 240 5.87 -2.31 -32.18
N PRO A 241 5.34 -2.83 -33.30
CA PRO A 241 5.44 -4.24 -33.66
C PRO A 241 6.78 -4.51 -34.35
N ILE A 242 7.89 -4.39 -33.61
CA ILE A 242 9.25 -4.50 -34.18
C ILE A 242 9.48 -5.86 -34.87
N PHE A 243 8.94 -6.94 -34.31
CA PHE A 243 9.10 -8.28 -34.86
C PHE A 243 8.25 -8.52 -36.11
N TRP A 244 7.13 -7.81 -36.27
CA TRP A 244 6.36 -7.83 -37.51
C TRP A 244 7.17 -7.26 -38.68
N TYR A 245 7.84 -6.12 -38.48
CA TYR A 245 8.72 -5.53 -39.49
C TYR A 245 9.92 -6.43 -39.82
N ILE A 246 10.46 -7.14 -38.82
CA ILE A 246 11.55 -8.10 -39.02
C ILE A 246 11.07 -9.37 -39.72
N SER A 247 9.80 -9.75 -39.56
CA SER A 247 9.24 -10.97 -40.13
C SER A 247 9.24 -10.99 -41.66
N ASP A 248 9.27 -9.82 -42.32
CA ASP A 248 9.22 -9.66 -43.79
C ASP A 248 8.08 -10.51 -44.40
N ASN A 249 6.84 -10.19 -44.00
CA ASN A 249 5.62 -10.93 -44.39
C ASN A 249 5.66 -12.43 -44.08
N GLY A 250 6.23 -12.83 -42.93
CA GLY A 250 6.27 -14.23 -42.48
C GLY A 250 7.44 -15.05 -43.02
N ARG A 251 8.38 -14.46 -43.78
CA ARG A 251 9.58 -15.16 -44.27
C ARG A 251 10.51 -15.58 -43.14
N ILE A 252 10.60 -14.76 -42.10
CA ILE A 252 11.40 -15.06 -40.91
C ILE A 252 10.46 -15.62 -39.83
N GLN A 253 10.40 -16.95 -39.72
CA GLN A 253 9.47 -17.67 -38.84
C GLN A 253 9.61 -17.28 -37.37
N TRP A 254 10.83 -17.23 -36.82
CA TRP A 254 11.02 -16.88 -35.40
C TRP A 254 10.51 -15.47 -35.05
N ALA A 255 10.55 -14.54 -36.00
CA ALA A 255 10.04 -13.18 -35.82
C ALA A 255 8.51 -13.12 -35.98
N ALA A 256 7.93 -13.94 -36.87
CA ALA A 256 6.49 -14.13 -36.96
C ALA A 256 5.93 -14.73 -35.66
N ASP A 257 6.60 -15.74 -35.11
CA ASP A 257 6.23 -16.40 -33.86
C ASP A 257 6.34 -15.41 -32.67
N ALA A 258 7.40 -14.58 -32.64
CA ALA A 258 7.52 -13.55 -31.62
C ALA A 258 6.35 -12.54 -31.66
N ASP A 259 5.92 -12.09 -32.84
CA ASP A 259 4.76 -11.21 -32.96
C ASP A 259 3.45 -11.92 -32.60
N LEU A 260 3.29 -13.20 -32.98
CA LEU A 260 2.15 -14.05 -32.59
C LEU A 260 1.99 -14.11 -31.05
N PHE A 261 3.10 -14.23 -30.32
CA PHE A 261 3.10 -14.22 -28.85
C PHE A 261 3.14 -12.81 -28.22
N LYS A 262 2.81 -11.76 -28.99
CA LYS A 262 2.71 -10.36 -28.55
C LYS A 262 4.02 -9.79 -27.99
N TRP A 263 5.18 -10.29 -28.45
CA TRP A 263 6.45 -9.64 -28.18
C TRP A 263 6.52 -8.35 -29.00
N ARG A 264 6.28 -7.21 -28.34
CA ARG A 264 6.26 -5.87 -28.94
C ARG A 264 6.95 -4.88 -28.00
N ILE A 265 7.26 -3.69 -28.49
CA ILE A 265 7.79 -2.62 -27.63
C ILE A 265 6.66 -1.62 -27.38
N CYS A 266 6.35 -1.34 -26.12
CA CYS A 266 5.28 -0.43 -25.76
C CYS A 266 5.83 0.81 -25.05
N LEU A 267 5.51 1.99 -25.59
CA LEU A 267 5.85 3.28 -24.99
C LEU A 267 4.70 3.75 -24.10
N THR A 268 4.54 3.07 -22.98
CA THR A 268 3.54 3.35 -21.93
C THR A 268 4.16 4.14 -20.78
N PRO A 269 3.85 5.45 -20.65
CA PRO A 269 4.28 6.25 -19.49
C PRO A 269 3.99 5.60 -18.13
N ALA A 270 2.84 4.95 -17.98
CA ALA A 270 2.45 4.30 -16.73
C ALA A 270 3.39 3.14 -16.36
N PHE A 271 3.68 2.21 -17.26
CA PHE A 271 4.53 1.07 -16.90
C PHE A 271 6.01 1.43 -16.82
N ILE A 272 6.46 2.43 -17.59
CA ILE A 272 7.78 3.04 -17.39
C ILE A 272 7.85 3.62 -15.96
N SER A 273 6.82 4.35 -15.53
CA SER A 273 6.73 4.85 -14.15
C SER A 273 6.73 3.75 -13.09
N ILE A 274 5.94 2.69 -13.29
CA ILE A 274 5.92 1.55 -12.37
C ILE A 274 7.33 0.93 -12.25
N GLY A 275 8.06 0.82 -13.37
CA GLY A 275 9.45 0.41 -13.39
C GLY A 275 10.38 1.30 -12.59
N MET A 276 10.19 2.63 -12.68
CA MET A 276 10.95 3.62 -11.89
C MET A 276 10.66 3.49 -10.39
N LEU A 277 9.40 3.26 -9.99
CA LEU A 277 8.97 3.19 -8.59
C LEU A 277 9.30 1.84 -7.92
N MET A 278 9.11 0.72 -8.61
CA MET A 278 9.31 -0.63 -8.04
C MET A 278 10.77 -1.10 -8.12
N GLY A 279 11.59 -0.46 -8.96
CA GLY A 279 12.98 -0.83 -9.17
C GLY A 279 13.19 -2.08 -10.01
N ALA A 280 14.46 -2.35 -10.33
CA ALA A 280 14.85 -3.39 -11.29
C ALA A 280 14.47 -4.81 -10.84
N GLY A 281 14.53 -5.12 -9.53
CA GLY A 281 14.24 -6.47 -9.04
C GLY A 281 12.82 -6.94 -9.39
N ALA A 282 11.81 -6.10 -9.14
CA ALA A 282 10.43 -6.42 -9.46
C ALA A 282 10.16 -6.42 -10.97
N ALA A 283 10.68 -5.43 -11.70
CA ALA A 283 10.54 -5.33 -13.15
C ALA A 283 11.16 -6.53 -13.89
N ILE A 284 12.38 -6.92 -13.52
CA ILE A 284 13.07 -8.09 -14.08
C ILE A 284 12.35 -9.38 -13.70
N SER A 285 11.84 -9.49 -12.47
CA SER A 285 11.06 -10.68 -12.06
C SER A 285 9.79 -10.83 -12.89
N TYR A 286 9.08 -9.73 -13.16
CA TYR A 286 7.91 -9.73 -14.04
C TYR A 286 8.29 -10.16 -15.46
N LEU A 287 9.33 -9.54 -16.03
CA LEU A 287 9.81 -9.89 -17.38
C LEU A 287 10.29 -11.35 -17.46
N LEU A 288 10.95 -11.86 -16.42
CA LEU A 288 11.36 -13.26 -16.32
C LEU A 288 10.14 -14.20 -16.36
N GLY A 289 9.08 -13.88 -15.62
CA GLY A 289 7.81 -14.60 -15.70
C GLY A 289 7.23 -14.58 -17.12
N SER A 290 7.22 -13.41 -17.76
CA SER A 290 6.73 -13.29 -19.14
C SER A 290 7.60 -14.04 -20.17
N LEU A 291 8.93 -14.07 -19.99
CA LEU A 291 9.83 -14.85 -20.83
C LEU A 291 9.57 -16.35 -20.70
N ILE A 292 9.46 -16.85 -19.47
CA ILE A 292 9.18 -18.27 -19.23
C ILE A 292 7.81 -18.64 -19.81
N ALA A 293 6.78 -17.85 -19.51
CA ALA A 293 5.42 -18.14 -19.94
C ALA A 293 5.21 -17.98 -21.45
N TRP A 294 5.64 -16.86 -22.04
CA TRP A 294 5.24 -16.46 -23.40
C TRP A 294 6.35 -16.56 -24.44
N ALA A 295 7.62 -16.76 -24.06
CA ALA A 295 8.70 -17.07 -25.01
C ALA A 295 9.10 -18.56 -25.01
N VAL A 296 8.79 -19.31 -23.95
CA VAL A 296 9.20 -20.72 -23.83
C VAL A 296 7.99 -21.65 -23.74
N VAL A 297 7.21 -21.57 -22.65
CA VAL A 297 6.14 -22.53 -22.37
C VAL A 297 4.98 -22.39 -23.36
N GLY A 298 4.52 -21.16 -23.63
CA GLY A 298 3.43 -20.89 -24.57
C GLY A 298 3.70 -21.42 -25.97
N PRO A 299 4.83 -21.06 -26.61
CA PRO A 299 5.22 -21.62 -27.90
C PRO A 299 5.33 -23.15 -27.88
N TYR A 300 5.95 -23.71 -26.82
CA TYR A 300 6.06 -25.16 -26.67
C TYR A 300 4.68 -25.86 -26.66
N LEU A 301 3.71 -25.33 -25.91
CA LEU A 301 2.35 -25.89 -25.86
C LEU A 301 1.65 -25.79 -27.22
N TYR A 302 1.82 -24.68 -27.93
CA TYR A 302 1.18 -24.46 -29.23
C TYR A 302 1.75 -25.39 -30.31
N TYR A 303 3.08 -25.47 -30.46
CA TYR A 303 3.71 -26.31 -31.48
C TYR A 303 3.69 -27.81 -31.16
N SER A 304 3.58 -28.19 -29.88
CA SER A 304 3.38 -29.60 -29.50
C SER A 304 1.96 -30.10 -29.79
N GLY A 305 1.01 -29.20 -30.07
CA GLY A 305 -0.39 -29.54 -30.30
C GLY A 305 -1.19 -29.83 -29.02
N GLU A 306 -0.62 -29.60 -27.83
CA GLU A 306 -1.34 -29.67 -26.55
C GLU A 306 -2.47 -28.62 -26.48
N VAL A 307 -2.27 -27.45 -27.11
CA VAL A 307 -3.28 -26.39 -27.21
C VAL A 307 -3.50 -26.00 -28.67
N SER A 308 -4.75 -25.73 -29.04
CA SER A 308 -5.13 -25.39 -30.42
C SER A 308 -5.08 -23.90 -30.72
N ARG A 309 -5.00 -23.05 -29.70
CA ARG A 309 -4.96 -21.58 -29.81
C ARG A 309 -3.94 -21.00 -28.84
N VAL A 310 -3.35 -19.87 -29.20
CA VAL A 310 -2.41 -19.14 -28.33
C VAL A 310 -3.16 -18.39 -27.22
N PHE A 311 -4.26 -17.73 -27.57
CA PHE A 311 -5.03 -16.88 -26.66
C PHE A 311 -6.49 -17.33 -26.57
N GLY A 312 -7.17 -16.81 -25.55
CA GLY A 312 -8.58 -17.07 -25.27
C GLY A 312 -8.84 -17.92 -24.02
N PHE A 313 -10.09 -18.02 -23.59
CA PHE A 313 -10.47 -18.69 -22.34
C PHE A 313 -11.57 -19.74 -22.56
N ASN A 314 -11.23 -20.82 -23.27
CA ASN A 314 -12.14 -21.92 -23.52
C ASN A 314 -11.73 -23.16 -22.68
N VAL A 315 -12.68 -23.71 -21.93
CA VAL A 315 -12.46 -24.87 -21.05
C VAL A 315 -12.38 -26.16 -21.86
N ASP A 316 -13.17 -26.29 -22.93
CA ASP A 316 -13.25 -27.48 -23.77
C ASP A 316 -12.08 -27.57 -24.76
N ASN A 317 -11.60 -26.41 -25.23
CA ASN A 317 -10.43 -26.28 -26.09
C ASN A 317 -9.43 -25.30 -25.46
N PRO A 318 -8.57 -25.76 -24.54
CA PRO A 318 -7.68 -24.87 -23.79
C PRO A 318 -6.70 -24.18 -24.74
N SER A 319 -6.59 -22.86 -24.58
CA SER A 319 -5.53 -22.06 -25.20
C SER A 319 -4.26 -22.09 -24.35
N ALA A 320 -3.14 -21.65 -24.91
CA ALA A 320 -1.92 -21.43 -24.12
C ALA A 320 -2.18 -20.44 -22.96
N GLN A 321 -2.96 -19.39 -23.20
CA GLN A 321 -3.34 -18.42 -22.17
C GLN A 321 -4.14 -19.03 -21.02
N TYR A 322 -5.14 -19.86 -21.31
CA TYR A 322 -5.92 -20.55 -20.28
C TYR A 322 -5.06 -21.54 -19.51
N TRP A 323 -4.18 -22.25 -20.21
CA TRP A 323 -3.27 -23.21 -19.59
C TRP A 323 -2.27 -22.52 -18.64
N LEU A 324 -1.66 -21.41 -19.08
CA LEU A 324 -0.66 -20.63 -18.33
C LEU A 324 -1.26 -19.84 -17.16
N LEU A 325 -2.55 -19.54 -17.22
CA LEU A 325 -3.28 -18.86 -16.15
C LEU A 325 -3.11 -19.59 -14.80
N TRP A 326 -3.30 -20.91 -14.78
CA TRP A 326 -3.31 -21.72 -13.57
C TRP A 326 -1.96 -21.79 -12.83
N PRO A 327 -0.82 -22.10 -13.47
CA PRO A 327 0.47 -22.01 -12.80
C PRO A 327 0.78 -20.58 -12.37
N GLY A 328 0.40 -19.56 -13.16
CA GLY A 328 0.54 -18.16 -12.77
C GLY A 328 -0.22 -17.79 -11.49
N ILE A 329 -1.50 -18.13 -11.42
CA ILE A 329 -2.33 -17.95 -10.20
C ILE A 329 -1.72 -18.72 -9.03
N THR A 330 -1.24 -19.95 -9.27
CA THR A 330 -0.62 -20.78 -8.23
C THR A 330 0.62 -20.10 -7.65
N ILE A 331 1.51 -19.55 -8.48
CA ILE A 331 2.69 -18.80 -8.00
C ILE A 331 2.26 -17.61 -7.15
N MET A 332 1.24 -16.85 -7.58
CA MET A 332 0.77 -15.68 -6.86
C MET A 332 0.09 -16.03 -5.52
N VAL A 333 -0.68 -17.12 -5.48
CA VAL A 333 -1.36 -17.58 -4.27
C VAL A 333 -0.34 -18.16 -3.31
N VAL A 334 0.43 -19.16 -3.75
CA VAL A 334 1.41 -19.86 -2.91
C VAL A 334 2.55 -18.93 -2.51
N GLY A 335 3.04 -18.08 -3.41
CA GLY A 335 4.05 -17.06 -3.10
C GLY A 335 3.55 -16.06 -2.06
N GLY A 336 2.32 -15.55 -2.21
CA GLY A 336 1.70 -14.67 -1.22
C GLY A 336 1.58 -15.31 0.17
N PHE A 337 1.18 -16.58 0.25
CA PHE A 337 1.15 -17.32 1.52
C PHE A 337 2.54 -17.64 2.04
N ALA A 338 3.48 -18.05 1.18
CA ALA A 338 4.84 -18.38 1.57
C ALA A 338 5.59 -17.15 2.11
N ASP A 339 5.39 -15.98 1.51
CA ASP A 339 5.89 -14.70 2.00
C ASP A 339 5.27 -14.35 3.37
N LEU A 340 3.96 -14.59 3.55
CA LEU A 340 3.29 -14.40 4.84
C LEU A 340 3.82 -15.35 5.92
N PHE A 341 4.03 -16.64 5.60
CA PHE A 341 4.62 -17.63 6.51
C PHE A 341 6.09 -17.37 6.78
N CYS A 342 6.84 -16.87 5.81
CA CYS A 342 8.22 -16.42 6.01
C CYS A 342 8.27 -15.31 7.06
N ASN A 343 7.25 -14.47 7.13
CA ASN A 343 7.07 -13.45 8.16
C ASN A 343 6.27 -13.97 9.38
N TYR A 344 6.36 -15.26 9.73
CA TYR A 344 5.59 -15.84 10.85
C TYR A 344 5.75 -15.10 12.19
N LYS A 345 6.88 -14.44 12.45
CA LYS A 345 7.08 -13.66 13.69
C LYS A 345 6.10 -12.49 13.76
N VAL A 346 5.94 -11.80 12.62
CA VAL A 346 4.99 -10.71 12.38
C VAL A 346 3.57 -11.21 12.65
N LEU A 347 3.22 -12.38 12.10
CA LEU A 347 1.93 -13.02 12.31
C LEU A 347 1.73 -13.46 13.78
N TYR A 348 2.75 -14.03 14.41
CA TYR A 348 2.70 -14.47 15.80
C TYR A 348 2.47 -13.28 16.74
N HIS A 349 3.20 -12.18 16.56
CA HIS A 349 2.99 -10.96 17.33
C HIS A 349 1.63 -10.32 17.04
N ALA A 350 1.12 -10.38 15.80
CA ALA A 350 -0.23 -9.93 15.47
C ALA A 350 -1.29 -10.77 16.22
N VAL A 351 -1.19 -12.10 16.18
CA VAL A 351 -2.12 -13.01 16.87
C VAL A 351 -2.03 -12.86 18.39
N GLN A 352 -0.84 -12.77 18.96
CA GLN A 352 -0.63 -12.51 20.39
C GLN A 352 -1.22 -11.15 20.80
N GLY A 353 -1.06 -10.13 19.95
CA GLY A 353 -1.69 -8.82 20.11
C GLY A 353 -3.22 -8.94 20.16
N ILE A 354 -3.82 -9.62 19.19
CA ILE A 354 -5.26 -9.87 19.14
C ILE A 354 -5.74 -10.58 20.41
N CYS A 355 -5.08 -11.67 20.80
CA CYS A 355 -5.46 -12.44 22.00
C CYS A 355 -5.32 -11.60 23.28
N SER A 356 -4.24 -10.83 23.43
CA SER A 356 -4.00 -10.04 24.65
C SER A 356 -4.99 -8.89 24.79
N GLU A 357 -5.29 -8.16 23.71
CA GLU A 357 -6.27 -7.07 23.72
C GLU A 357 -7.71 -7.59 23.88
N THR A 358 -8.04 -8.69 23.21
CA THR A 358 -9.36 -9.35 23.36
C THR A 358 -9.56 -9.81 24.80
N TRP A 359 -8.55 -10.47 25.39
CA TRP A 359 -8.59 -10.93 26.78
C TRP A 359 -8.72 -9.77 27.77
N GLN A 360 -7.95 -8.69 27.59
CA GLN A 360 -8.05 -7.50 28.43
C GLN A 360 -9.41 -6.81 28.29
N GLY A 361 -9.96 -6.74 27.07
CA GLY A 361 -11.30 -6.21 26.80
C GLY A 361 -12.40 -7.00 27.50
N LEU A 362 -12.37 -8.33 27.36
CA LEU A 362 -13.27 -9.24 28.08
C LEU A 362 -13.14 -9.09 29.60
N ARG A 363 -11.90 -9.04 30.13
CA ARG A 363 -11.66 -8.86 31.57
C ARG A 363 -12.23 -7.55 32.09
N ARG A 364 -12.07 -6.44 31.35
CA ARG A 364 -12.67 -5.15 31.71
C ARG A 364 -14.19 -5.21 31.70
N PHE A 365 -14.79 -5.85 30.69
CA PHE A 365 -16.24 -6.04 30.60
C PHE A 365 -16.80 -6.84 31.79
N PHE A 366 -16.18 -7.97 32.12
CA PHE A 366 -16.58 -8.79 33.27
C PHE A 366 -16.35 -8.07 34.61
N SER A 367 -15.25 -7.32 34.76
CA SER A 367 -15.00 -6.54 35.98
C SER A 367 -16.02 -5.41 36.19
N SER A 368 -16.44 -4.72 35.10
CA SER A 368 -17.47 -3.68 35.11
C SER A 368 -18.85 -4.21 35.49
N SER A 369 -19.18 -5.42 35.03
CA SER A 369 -20.43 -6.11 35.39
C SER A 369 -20.48 -6.47 36.88
N SER A 370 -19.34 -6.85 37.49
CA SER A 370 -19.26 -7.12 38.93
C SER A 370 -19.42 -5.87 39.81
N SER A 371 -18.92 -4.71 39.35
CA SER A 371 -19.09 -3.42 40.05
C SER A 371 -20.51 -2.88 39.97
N SER A 372 -21.23 -3.11 38.86
CA SER A 372 -22.65 -2.75 38.74
C SER A 372 -23.55 -3.64 39.61
N ALA A 373 -23.19 -4.91 39.82
CA ALA A 373 -23.87 -5.79 40.76
C ALA A 373 -23.70 -5.34 42.22
N ARG A 374 -22.49 -4.88 42.62
CA ARG A 374 -22.24 -4.28 43.95
C ARG A 374 -22.93 -2.93 44.13
N ARG A 375 -23.03 -2.11 43.08
CA ARG A 375 -23.74 -0.82 43.15
C ARG A 375 -25.25 -1.01 43.30
N ASN A 376 -25.83 -2.04 42.68
CA ASN A 376 -27.25 -2.37 42.85
C ASN A 376 -27.57 -3.04 44.22
N SER A 377 -26.62 -3.74 44.85
CA SER A 377 -26.84 -4.25 46.23
C SER A 377 -26.88 -3.13 47.27
N HIS A 378 -26.13 -2.03 47.07
CA HIS A 378 -26.17 -0.87 47.96
C HIS A 378 -27.44 -0.01 47.80
N LEU A 379 -28.12 -0.07 46.67
CA LEU A 379 -29.43 0.59 46.48
C LEU A 379 -30.61 -0.22 47.04
N ALA A 380 -30.44 -1.53 47.29
CA ALA A 380 -31.46 -2.38 47.90
C ALA A 380 -31.45 -2.34 49.44
N THR A 381 -30.31 -2.00 50.06
CA THR A 381 -30.18 -1.75 51.50
C THR A 381 -30.14 -0.24 51.73
N GLY A 382 -31.28 0.40 51.91
CA GLY A 382 -31.41 1.86 52.04
C GLY A 382 -30.70 2.47 53.25
N GLN A 383 -29.37 2.50 53.25
CA GLN A 383 -28.56 3.21 54.23
C GLN A 383 -27.65 4.22 53.52
N PRO A 384 -27.67 5.50 53.94
CA PRO A 384 -26.79 6.51 53.36
C PRO A 384 -25.33 6.26 53.77
N PRO A 385 -24.35 6.67 52.95
CA PRO A 385 -22.94 6.53 53.29
C PRO A 385 -22.59 7.47 54.46
N ALA A 386 -21.85 6.94 55.45
CA ALA A 386 -21.33 7.73 56.55
C ALA A 386 -20.24 8.72 56.08
N PRO A 387 -20.08 9.89 56.71
CA PRO A 387 -19.08 10.87 56.30
C PRO A 387 -17.68 10.39 56.68
N SER A 388 -16.72 10.65 55.79
CA SER A 388 -15.28 10.52 56.04
C SER A 388 -14.85 11.52 57.12
N GLN A 389 -14.33 11.03 58.25
CA GLN A 389 -13.62 11.84 59.23
C GLN A 389 -12.12 11.83 58.90
N GLU A 390 -11.61 13.00 58.50
CA GLU A 390 -10.20 13.34 58.59
C GLU A 390 -9.91 13.87 60.00
N GLY A 391 -8.81 13.36 60.59
CA GLY A 391 -7.98 14.04 61.58
C GLY A 391 -8.51 14.20 63.00
N GLU A 392 -7.96 13.45 63.96
CA GLU A 392 -7.44 14.03 65.22
C GLU A 392 -6.51 13.05 65.97
N GLU A 393 -5.33 13.59 66.26
CA GLU A 393 -4.28 13.33 67.25
C GLU A 393 -4.25 12.08 68.15
N ALA A 394 -3.07 11.43 68.10
CA ALA A 394 -2.10 11.23 69.18
C ALA A 394 -2.48 10.61 70.55
N ALA A 395 -1.59 9.67 70.91
CA ALA A 395 -0.96 9.45 72.22
C ALA A 395 -1.55 8.39 73.18
N GLU A 396 -0.58 7.69 73.79
CA GLU A 396 -0.65 6.80 74.97
C GLU A 396 -1.25 5.41 74.71
N GLY A 397 -0.60 4.28 75.01
CA GLY A 397 0.41 4.00 76.03
C GLY A 397 -0.15 2.90 76.94
N GLU A 398 0.55 1.75 77.02
CA GLU A 398 0.33 0.66 78.00
C GLU A 398 -0.99 -0.14 77.83
N GLU A 399 -1.11 -1.46 78.07
CA GLU A 399 -0.34 -2.44 78.83
C GLU A 399 -0.86 -3.86 78.48
N GLY A 400 0.03 -4.86 78.51
CA GLY A 400 -0.23 -6.14 79.22
C GLY A 400 -1.14 -7.26 78.66
N GLY A 401 -0.51 -8.41 78.38
CA GLY A 401 -1.04 -9.77 78.70
C GLY A 401 -1.62 -10.59 77.53
N VAL A 402 -0.93 -11.55 76.89
CA VAL A 402 -0.31 -12.84 77.30
C VAL A 402 -1.28 -14.04 77.44
N LYS A 403 -0.90 -15.13 76.74
CA LYS A 403 -1.34 -16.56 76.71
C LYS A 403 -2.44 -16.90 75.70
N GLY A 404 -2.36 -17.94 74.86
CA GLY A 404 -1.48 -19.12 74.66
C GLY A 404 -2.32 -20.10 73.80
N GLU A 405 -1.84 -20.78 72.76
CA GLU A 405 -1.08 -22.05 72.69
C GLU A 405 -0.68 -22.28 71.20
N LYS A 406 0.60 -22.46 70.84
CA LYS A 406 1.43 -23.69 70.73
C LYS A 406 0.95 -24.73 69.68
N GLU A 407 1.66 -24.80 68.53
CA GLU A 407 2.71 -25.79 68.14
C GLU A 407 2.11 -27.01 67.39
N LYS A 408 2.65 -27.64 66.32
CA LYS A 408 3.96 -27.81 65.61
C LYS A 408 3.63 -28.49 64.24
N GLY A 409 4.45 -28.58 63.19
CA GLY A 409 5.87 -28.30 62.89
C GLY A 409 6.06 -28.09 61.35
N LYS A 410 7.09 -27.37 60.84
CA LYS A 410 8.50 -27.78 60.57
C LYS A 410 8.59 -29.05 59.69
N GLU A 411 9.29 -29.14 58.57
CA GLU A 411 10.49 -28.53 57.94
C GLU A 411 10.30 -28.58 56.40
N GLU A 412 10.93 -27.76 55.54
CA GLU A 412 12.36 -27.74 55.26
C GLU A 412 12.73 -26.49 54.43
N LYS A 413 13.86 -25.84 54.78
CA LYS A 413 14.36 -24.60 54.20
C LYS A 413 15.89 -24.73 54.12
N LYS A 414 16.49 -24.84 52.92
CA LYS A 414 17.76 -24.18 52.57
C LYS A 414 18.28 -24.44 51.15
N ARG A 415 18.94 -23.39 50.63
CA ARG A 415 19.76 -23.24 49.40
C ARG A 415 18.92 -22.96 48.14
N LEU A 416 19.15 -21.93 47.33
CA LEU A 416 20.37 -21.17 47.03
C LEU A 416 20.14 -19.65 46.94
N SER A 417 21.22 -18.94 47.23
CA SER A 417 21.49 -17.51 47.17
C SER A 417 21.48 -16.91 45.75
N ARG A 418 21.13 -15.61 45.66
CA ARG A 418 21.56 -14.69 44.57
C ARG A 418 23.09 -14.80 44.35
N PRO A 419 23.62 -14.68 43.12
CA PRO A 419 23.94 -13.34 42.61
C PRO A 419 23.82 -13.13 41.08
N GLN A 420 23.89 -11.85 40.71
CA GLN A 420 24.29 -11.24 39.42
C GLN A 420 23.22 -10.91 38.37
N LEU A 421 22.69 -9.68 38.50
CA LEU A 421 22.55 -8.75 37.36
C LEU A 421 23.97 -8.50 36.80
N SER A 422 24.30 -9.13 35.69
CA SER A 422 25.39 -8.80 34.77
C SER A 422 25.34 -9.80 33.62
N ALA A 423 24.52 -9.51 32.59
CA ALA A 423 24.61 -10.08 31.24
C ALA A 423 23.40 -9.62 30.40
N MET A 424 23.34 -8.35 29.99
CA MET A 424 22.66 -7.94 28.77
C MET A 424 23.28 -6.65 28.23
N GLY A 425 24.60 -6.71 28.05
CA GLY A 425 25.43 -5.67 27.47
C GLY A 425 26.53 -6.33 26.64
N THR A 426 26.17 -7.09 25.61
CA THR A 426 27.09 -7.52 24.55
C THR A 426 26.28 -8.09 23.37
N TYR A 427 25.83 -7.23 22.47
CA TYR A 427 25.65 -7.51 21.04
C TYR A 427 25.66 -6.18 20.26
N LEU A 428 26.55 -5.27 20.64
CA LEU A 428 26.90 -4.07 19.88
C LEU A 428 28.32 -3.67 20.28
N SER A 429 29.31 -4.28 19.63
CA SER A 429 30.62 -3.70 19.27
C SER A 429 31.56 -4.84 18.91
N ASP A 430 31.90 -4.94 17.62
CA ASP A 430 33.28 -5.07 17.16
C ASP A 430 33.30 -5.14 15.64
N SER A 431 33.45 -3.97 15.01
CA SER A 431 34.44 -3.77 13.95
C SER A 431 34.60 -2.26 13.67
N GLN A 432 35.39 -1.58 14.51
CA GLN A 432 36.23 -0.46 14.10
C GLN A 432 37.40 -0.37 15.09
N GLU A 433 38.52 -1.00 14.72
CA GLU A 433 39.82 -0.76 15.36
C GLU A 433 40.34 0.61 14.89
N VAL A 434 40.60 1.51 15.83
CA VAL A 434 41.51 2.65 15.66
C VAL A 434 42.73 2.34 16.52
N SER A 435 43.90 2.25 15.88
CA SER A 435 45.18 2.08 16.56
C SER A 435 45.64 3.41 17.17
N ALA A 436 46.10 3.28 18.40
CA ALA A 436 46.50 4.30 19.37
C ALA A 436 47.77 5.10 19.04
N GLY A 437 47.92 6.19 19.82
CA GLY A 437 49.19 6.82 20.19
C GLY A 437 48.94 8.24 20.71
N GLY A 438 48.75 8.45 22.02
CA GLY A 438 49.72 9.10 22.93
C GLY A 438 49.48 10.63 22.94
N GLU A 439 49.39 11.38 24.03
CA GLU A 439 50.13 11.40 25.29
C GLU A 439 49.34 12.20 26.37
N GLN A 440 49.87 12.11 27.59
CA GLN A 440 49.35 12.54 28.91
C GLN A 440 49.47 14.05 29.22
N GLN A 441 48.82 14.45 30.33
CA GLN A 441 49.14 15.48 31.36
C GLN A 441 48.04 16.54 31.54
N GLU A 442 47.31 16.59 32.67
CA GLU A 442 47.61 16.98 34.07
C GLU A 442 47.15 18.42 34.39
N GLY A 443 46.57 18.60 35.59
CA GLY A 443 46.30 19.88 36.28
C GLY A 443 44.81 20.28 36.28
N GLU A 444 44.06 20.16 37.38
CA GLU A 444 43.94 21.13 38.51
C GLU A 444 43.55 22.53 38.00
N GLU A 445 42.48 23.21 38.46
CA GLU A 445 42.02 23.39 39.82
C GLU A 445 40.57 23.95 39.80
N ALA A 446 39.86 23.75 40.90
CA ALA A 446 38.46 24.12 41.10
C ALA A 446 38.26 25.63 41.30
N ASP A 447 37.09 26.14 40.90
CA ASP A 447 36.44 27.20 41.68
C ASP A 447 34.92 27.01 41.72
N LYS A 448 34.38 27.20 42.93
CA LYS A 448 33.00 26.90 43.33
C LYS A 448 32.11 28.12 43.09
N ALA A 449 30.91 27.88 42.55
CA ALA A 449 29.76 28.72 42.85
C ALA A 449 28.52 27.82 42.99
N GLU A 450 27.98 27.78 44.21
CA GLU A 450 26.76 27.06 44.58
C GLU A 450 25.52 27.78 44.02
N GLY A 451 24.55 26.99 43.55
CA GLY A 451 23.23 27.46 43.10
C GLY A 451 22.31 26.27 42.85
N GLU A 452 21.60 25.86 43.91
CA GLU A 452 20.33 25.12 43.97
C GLU A 452 19.97 24.22 42.76
N GLY A 453 20.28 22.93 42.88
CA GLY A 453 19.67 21.88 42.06
C GLY A 453 18.39 21.38 42.74
N GLU A 454 17.24 21.63 42.13
CA GLU A 454 16.03 20.86 42.42
C GLU A 454 16.33 19.38 42.12
N GLU A 455 16.29 18.53 43.16
CA GLU A 455 16.19 17.08 42.99
C GLU A 455 14.86 16.79 42.29
N VAL A 456 14.91 16.58 40.98
CA VAL A 456 13.79 15.98 40.24
C VAL A 456 13.74 14.52 40.66
N GLU A 457 12.86 14.19 41.60
CA GLU A 457 12.46 12.82 41.88
C GLU A 457 12.00 12.18 40.55
N GLU A 458 12.78 11.22 40.05
CA GLU A 458 12.35 10.38 38.93
C GLU A 458 11.17 9.51 39.39
N GLU A 459 9.95 9.99 39.17
CA GLU A 459 8.75 9.18 39.31
C GLU A 459 8.83 7.96 38.36
N PRO A 460 8.48 6.76 38.84
CA PRO A 460 8.55 5.55 38.04
C PRO A 460 7.59 5.64 36.85
N LEU A 461 8.13 5.54 35.64
CA LEU A 461 7.44 5.59 34.35
C LEU A 461 6.18 4.71 34.34
N HIS A 462 5.02 5.32 34.58
CA HIS A 462 3.72 4.65 34.47
C HIS A 462 3.46 4.36 32.98
N LEU A 463 3.77 3.13 32.59
CA LEU A 463 3.71 2.59 31.22
C LEU A 463 2.27 2.38 30.73
N THR A 464 1.39 3.39 30.81
CA THR A 464 0.02 3.35 30.25
C THR A 464 -0.55 4.75 30.10
N ASP A 465 -0.22 5.49 29.04
CA ASP A 465 -1.19 6.40 28.42
C ASP A 465 -0.74 6.84 27.02
N ASP A 466 -1.67 6.82 26.08
CA ASP A 466 -1.52 7.45 24.76
C ASP A 466 -1.03 8.90 24.96
N THR A 467 0.13 9.28 24.44
CA THR A 467 0.72 10.61 24.67
C THR A 467 -0.11 11.75 24.05
N THR A 468 -1.14 11.43 23.27
CA THR A 468 -2.08 12.38 22.69
C THR A 468 -3.04 12.91 23.79
N PRO A 469 -3.26 14.23 23.92
CA PRO A 469 -4.25 14.77 24.85
C PRO A 469 -5.63 14.15 24.67
N MET A 470 -6.36 13.87 25.75
CA MET A 470 -7.68 13.23 25.68
C MET A 470 -8.69 14.02 24.82
N SER A 471 -8.52 15.34 24.72
CA SER A 471 -9.27 16.26 23.85
C SER A 471 -9.00 16.07 22.35
N GLU A 472 -7.95 15.36 21.97
CA GLU A 472 -7.56 15.12 20.57
C GLU A 472 -7.75 13.66 20.15
N ARG A 473 -7.91 12.73 21.10
CA ARG A 473 -8.14 11.29 20.86
C ARG A 473 -9.56 10.99 20.37
N ILE A 474 -9.74 10.15 19.36
CA ILE A 474 -11.08 9.82 18.86
C ILE A 474 -11.92 9.16 19.97
N PRO A 475 -13.09 9.72 20.35
CA PRO A 475 -13.90 9.18 21.43
C PRO A 475 -14.29 7.73 21.18
N ARG A 476 -14.24 6.89 22.23
CA ARG A 476 -14.60 5.47 22.11
C ARG A 476 -16.02 5.27 21.57
N ALA A 477 -16.95 6.10 22.00
CA ALA A 477 -18.34 6.06 21.54
C ALA A 477 -18.47 6.23 20.02
N TRP A 478 -17.61 7.02 19.37
CA TRP A 478 -17.71 7.30 17.94
C TRP A 478 -17.28 6.12 17.10
N TRP A 479 -16.12 5.54 17.40
CA TRP A 479 -15.63 4.42 16.60
C TRP A 479 -16.37 3.12 16.93
N VAL A 480 -16.81 2.89 18.18
CA VAL A 480 -17.63 1.73 18.52
C VAL A 480 -18.99 1.81 17.83
N SER A 481 -19.71 2.93 17.96
CA SER A 481 -21.00 3.09 17.29
C SER A 481 -20.87 3.04 15.77
N GLY A 482 -19.84 3.67 15.22
CA GLY A 482 -19.52 3.60 13.79
C GLY A 482 -19.20 2.20 13.29
N LEU A 483 -18.48 1.38 14.06
CA LEU A 483 -18.20 -0.02 13.72
C LEU A 483 -19.48 -0.85 13.65
N PHE A 484 -20.39 -0.70 14.62
CA PHE A 484 -21.68 -1.40 14.61
C PHE A 484 -22.60 -0.90 13.50
N ILE A 485 -22.64 0.41 13.24
CA ILE A 485 -23.47 0.99 12.17
C ILE A 485 -22.95 0.56 10.79
N SER A 486 -21.64 0.71 10.54
CA SER A 486 -21.02 0.30 9.26
C SER A 486 -21.05 -1.22 9.07
N GLY A 487 -20.87 -2.01 10.14
CA GLY A 487 -21.01 -3.46 10.11
C GLY A 487 -22.45 -3.89 9.81
N GLY A 488 -23.44 -3.32 10.50
CA GLY A 488 -24.86 -3.57 10.24
C GLY A 488 -25.28 -3.15 8.83
N PHE A 489 -24.75 -2.03 8.35
CA PHE A 489 -24.93 -1.59 6.96
C PHE A 489 -24.31 -2.57 5.96
N THR A 490 -23.11 -3.10 6.24
CA THR A 490 -22.47 -4.12 5.40
C THR A 490 -23.29 -5.41 5.37
N VAL A 491 -23.83 -5.85 6.51
CA VAL A 491 -24.74 -7.00 6.61
C VAL A 491 -25.99 -6.75 5.75
N PHE A 492 -26.61 -5.57 5.86
CA PHE A 492 -27.76 -5.21 5.05
C PHE A 492 -27.43 -5.25 3.56
N VAL A 493 -26.35 -4.59 3.13
CA VAL A 493 -25.99 -4.49 1.72
C VAL A 493 -25.70 -5.86 1.12
N LEU A 494 -24.82 -6.66 1.74
CA LEU A 494 -24.43 -7.96 1.21
C LEU A 494 -25.55 -9.00 1.28
N SER A 495 -26.40 -8.94 2.30
CA SER A 495 -27.52 -9.89 2.42
C SER A 495 -28.66 -9.56 1.48
N PHE A 496 -29.01 -8.27 1.36
CA PHE A 496 -30.17 -7.86 0.57
C PHE A 496 -29.88 -7.85 -0.93
N PHE A 497 -28.75 -7.26 -1.34
CA PHE A 497 -28.41 -7.04 -2.74
C PHE A 497 -27.63 -8.21 -3.37
N PHE A 498 -26.74 -8.84 -2.62
CA PHE A 498 -25.90 -9.94 -3.13
C PHE A 498 -26.34 -11.33 -2.66
N LYS A 499 -27.48 -11.41 -1.94
CA LYS A 499 -28.11 -12.65 -1.48
C LYS A 499 -27.17 -13.57 -0.66
N ILE A 500 -26.23 -12.98 0.07
CA ILE A 500 -25.35 -13.69 1.01
C ILE A 500 -26.10 -13.89 2.33
N ALA A 501 -25.92 -15.03 3.00
CA ALA A 501 -26.57 -15.22 4.30
C ALA A 501 -25.98 -14.25 5.35
N TRP A 502 -26.83 -13.64 6.18
CA TRP A 502 -26.40 -12.62 7.15
C TRP A 502 -25.27 -13.10 8.07
N TRP A 503 -25.29 -14.37 8.49
CA TRP A 503 -24.26 -14.95 9.35
C TRP A 503 -22.91 -15.09 8.63
N GLN A 504 -22.93 -15.34 7.32
CA GLN A 504 -21.73 -15.36 6.48
C GLN A 504 -21.12 -13.96 6.40
N VAL A 505 -21.94 -12.91 6.31
CA VAL A 505 -21.43 -11.54 6.33
C VAL A 505 -20.80 -11.19 7.68
N ILE A 506 -21.43 -11.59 8.80
CA ILE A 506 -20.85 -11.39 10.13
C ILE A 506 -19.49 -12.10 10.26
N LEU A 507 -19.38 -13.33 9.76
CA LEU A 507 -18.11 -14.05 9.71
C LEU A 507 -17.06 -13.30 8.86
N ALA A 508 -17.46 -12.75 7.70
CA ALA A 508 -16.57 -11.97 6.85
C ALA A 508 -16.07 -10.70 7.56
N LEU A 509 -16.94 -9.99 8.28
CA LEU A 509 -16.58 -8.80 9.05
C LEU A 509 -15.61 -9.13 10.20
N PHE A 510 -15.84 -10.26 10.89
CA PHE A 510 -14.93 -10.74 11.92
C PHE A 510 -13.56 -11.09 11.34
N MET A 511 -13.53 -11.82 10.23
CA MET A 511 -12.29 -12.11 9.51
C MET A 511 -11.57 -10.85 9.02
N ALA A 512 -12.32 -9.88 8.48
CA ALA A 512 -11.78 -8.61 8.03
C ALA A 512 -11.10 -7.83 9.16
N PHE A 513 -11.72 -7.79 10.34
CA PHE A 513 -11.11 -7.19 11.54
C PHE A 513 -9.79 -7.88 11.92
N VAL A 514 -9.78 -9.22 11.98
CA VAL A 514 -8.59 -10.01 12.33
C VAL A 514 -7.47 -9.82 11.29
N LEU A 515 -7.80 -9.89 10.00
CA LEU A 515 -6.81 -9.80 8.93
C LEU A 515 -6.31 -8.37 8.70
N ALA A 516 -7.05 -7.34 9.13
CA ALA A 516 -6.57 -5.96 9.12
C ALA A 516 -5.28 -5.79 9.96
N PHE A 517 -5.11 -6.55 11.06
CA PHE A 517 -3.86 -6.55 11.83
C PHE A 517 -2.65 -6.99 10.99
N ILE A 518 -2.84 -8.00 10.14
CA ILE A 518 -1.77 -8.49 9.24
C ILE A 518 -1.40 -7.40 8.24
N GLY A 519 -2.41 -6.73 7.65
CA GLY A 519 -2.20 -5.63 6.72
C GLY A 519 -1.42 -4.46 7.36
N ILE A 520 -1.85 -4.04 8.56
CA ILE A 520 -1.23 -2.93 9.30
C ILE A 520 0.20 -3.26 9.71
N GLN A 521 0.44 -4.45 10.25
CA GLN A 521 1.78 -4.86 10.68
C GLN A 521 2.74 -4.97 9.48
N SER A 522 2.31 -5.62 8.40
CA SER A 522 3.11 -5.74 7.17
C SER A 522 3.46 -4.37 6.61
N SER A 523 2.47 -3.48 6.49
CA SER A 523 2.72 -2.13 5.98
C SER A 523 3.59 -1.29 6.93
N GLY A 524 3.42 -1.45 8.24
CA GLY A 524 4.22 -0.74 9.24
C GLY A 524 5.71 -1.10 9.22
N GLU A 525 6.05 -2.32 8.79
CA GLU A 525 7.45 -2.78 8.68
C GLU A 525 8.06 -2.50 7.29
N CYS A 526 7.30 -2.74 6.21
CA CYS A 526 7.86 -2.74 4.85
C CYS A 526 7.10 -1.87 3.82
N SER A 527 6.09 -1.11 4.24
CA SER A 527 5.20 -0.31 3.35
C SER A 527 4.43 -1.14 2.32
N ILE A 528 4.28 -2.45 2.53
CA ILE A 528 3.51 -3.33 1.63
C ILE A 528 2.26 -3.81 2.36
N ASN A 529 1.10 -3.53 1.76
CA ASN A 529 -0.19 -4.05 2.20
C ASN A 529 -0.59 -5.27 1.36
N PRO A 530 -0.58 -6.50 1.92
CA PRO A 530 -0.90 -7.72 1.19
C PRO A 530 -2.42 -7.93 1.03
N VAL A 531 -3.14 -6.91 0.53
CA VAL A 531 -4.62 -6.92 0.34
C VAL A 531 -5.10 -8.16 -0.40
N GLY A 532 -4.39 -8.53 -1.47
CA GLY A 532 -4.74 -9.71 -2.28
C GLY A 532 -4.59 -11.03 -1.51
N VAL A 533 -3.57 -11.16 -0.65
CA VAL A 533 -3.38 -12.36 0.19
C VAL A 533 -4.45 -12.42 1.26
N ILE A 534 -4.72 -11.29 1.93
CA ILE A 534 -5.79 -11.14 2.92
C ILE A 534 -7.15 -11.55 2.35
N GLY A 535 -7.46 -11.10 1.12
CA GLY A 535 -8.69 -11.50 0.43
C GLY A 535 -8.77 -13.01 0.20
N LYS A 536 -7.68 -13.61 -0.31
CA LYS A 536 -7.60 -15.06 -0.57
C LYS A 536 -7.65 -15.91 0.70
N CYS A 537 -7.11 -15.45 1.83
CA CYS A 537 -7.29 -16.11 3.13
C CYS A 537 -8.78 -16.28 3.45
N THR A 538 -9.58 -15.24 3.20
CA THR A 538 -11.02 -15.29 3.44
C THR A 538 -11.73 -16.18 2.41
N GLN A 539 -11.30 -16.16 1.13
CA GLN A 539 -11.82 -17.09 0.11
C GLN A 539 -11.64 -18.55 0.51
N LEU A 540 -10.52 -18.93 1.13
CA LEU A 540 -10.29 -20.30 1.61
C LEU A 540 -11.27 -20.69 2.73
N VAL A 541 -11.53 -19.78 3.67
CA VAL A 541 -12.50 -20.03 4.75
C VAL A 541 -13.91 -20.17 4.18
N PHE A 542 -14.30 -19.30 3.24
CA PHE A 542 -15.64 -19.32 2.66
C PHE A 542 -15.86 -20.47 1.69
N ALA A 543 -14.80 -21.04 1.12
CA ALA A 543 -14.89 -22.31 0.40
C ALA A 543 -15.35 -23.46 1.31
N ALA A 544 -14.86 -23.50 2.56
CA ALA A 544 -15.24 -24.52 3.54
C ALA A 544 -16.61 -24.26 4.18
N VAL A 545 -16.92 -22.99 4.47
CA VAL A 545 -18.11 -22.60 5.23
C VAL A 545 -19.34 -22.37 4.35
N ALA A 546 -19.15 -22.04 3.06
CA ALA A 546 -20.20 -21.76 2.10
C ALA A 546 -19.89 -22.42 0.73
N PRO A 547 -19.74 -23.75 0.67
CA PRO A 547 -19.43 -24.45 -0.57
C PRO A 547 -20.52 -24.19 -1.62
N GLY A 548 -20.13 -24.00 -2.87
CA GLY A 548 -21.05 -23.66 -3.96
C GLY A 548 -21.39 -22.16 -4.09
N ASN A 549 -21.16 -21.35 -3.05
CA ASN A 549 -21.57 -19.93 -3.05
C ASN A 549 -20.42 -19.01 -3.47
N VAL A 550 -20.25 -18.84 -4.79
CA VAL A 550 -19.24 -17.96 -5.39
C VAL A 550 -19.36 -16.50 -4.92
N SER A 551 -20.59 -15.99 -4.79
CA SER A 551 -20.83 -14.62 -4.31
C SER A 551 -20.28 -14.41 -2.91
N ALA A 552 -20.58 -15.32 -1.99
CA ALA A 552 -20.08 -15.28 -0.62
C ALA A 552 -18.55 -15.41 -0.58
N ASN A 553 -17.97 -16.25 -1.45
CA ASN A 553 -16.52 -16.41 -1.56
C ASN A 553 -15.81 -15.10 -1.99
N LEU A 554 -16.22 -14.52 -3.12
CA LEU A 554 -15.58 -13.33 -3.68
C LEU A 554 -15.81 -12.07 -2.83
N LEU A 555 -17.04 -11.83 -2.39
CA LEU A 555 -17.38 -10.60 -1.67
C LEU A 555 -16.83 -10.60 -0.24
N SER A 556 -16.75 -11.75 0.44
CA SER A 556 -16.08 -11.83 1.75
C SER A 556 -14.59 -11.53 1.66
N GLY A 557 -13.89 -12.09 0.66
CA GLY A 557 -12.51 -11.77 0.36
C GLY A 557 -12.31 -10.27 0.10
N ASN A 558 -13.25 -9.65 -0.61
CA ASN A 558 -13.14 -8.23 -0.90
C ASN A 558 -13.41 -7.34 0.32
N VAL A 559 -14.37 -7.70 1.18
CA VAL A 559 -14.60 -7.01 2.45
C VAL A 559 -13.34 -7.02 3.30
N ALA A 560 -12.68 -8.18 3.42
CA ALA A 560 -11.42 -8.29 4.16
C ALA A 560 -10.30 -7.45 3.53
N GLY A 561 -10.14 -7.53 2.21
CA GLY A 561 -9.14 -6.76 1.48
C GLY A 561 -9.35 -5.25 1.60
N SER A 562 -10.57 -4.77 1.37
CA SER A 562 -10.92 -3.35 1.45
C SER A 562 -10.82 -2.81 2.87
N CYS A 563 -11.22 -3.61 3.88
CA CYS A 563 -11.00 -3.29 5.29
C CYS A 563 -9.51 -3.08 5.58
N ALA A 564 -8.67 -4.05 5.19
CA ALA A 564 -7.21 -3.94 5.38
C ALA A 564 -6.61 -2.75 4.61
N GLY A 565 -7.08 -2.48 3.38
CA GLY A 565 -6.71 -1.29 2.60
C GLY A 565 -6.93 0.00 3.37
N GLN A 566 -8.18 0.27 3.74
CA GLN A 566 -8.56 1.52 4.41
C GLN A 566 -7.97 1.65 5.82
N SER A 567 -7.84 0.54 6.56
CA SER A 567 -7.20 0.57 7.87
C SER A 567 -5.70 0.87 7.79
N VAL A 568 -5.00 0.33 6.79
CA VAL A 568 -3.58 0.62 6.55
C VAL A 568 -3.36 2.05 6.10
N ASP A 569 -4.18 2.55 5.19
CA ASP A 569 -4.10 3.92 4.71
C ASP A 569 -4.28 4.90 5.89
N LEU A 570 -5.29 4.68 6.74
CA LEU A 570 -5.48 5.51 7.94
C LEU A 570 -4.30 5.42 8.91
N MET A 571 -3.75 4.23 9.11
CA MET A 571 -2.61 4.07 10.03
C MET A 571 -1.37 4.79 9.53
N THR A 572 -1.14 4.73 8.21
CA THR A 572 -0.08 5.45 7.54
C THR A 572 -0.28 6.96 7.69
N ASP A 573 -1.51 7.44 7.51
CA ASP A 573 -1.87 8.84 7.68
C ASP A 573 -1.75 9.31 9.14
N PHE A 574 -2.08 8.46 10.11
CA PHE A 574 -1.82 8.74 11.52
C PHE A 574 -0.33 8.82 11.84
N LYS A 575 0.52 7.99 11.22
CA LYS A 575 1.97 8.13 11.35
C LYS A 575 2.44 9.46 10.79
N THR A 576 2.02 9.82 9.57
CA THR A 576 2.30 11.13 8.97
C THR A 576 1.89 12.24 9.93
N GLY A 577 0.66 12.14 10.47
CA GLY A 577 0.11 13.07 11.45
C GLY A 577 0.96 13.20 12.71
N GLN A 578 1.44 12.10 13.27
CA GLN A 578 2.34 12.13 14.44
C GLN A 578 3.64 12.90 14.15
N LEU A 579 4.24 12.70 12.97
CA LEU A 579 5.48 13.35 12.58
C LEU A 579 5.32 14.85 12.33
N VAL A 580 4.17 15.28 11.78
CA VAL A 580 3.85 16.70 11.55
C VAL A 580 3.03 17.33 12.68
N ARG A 581 2.85 16.62 13.80
CA ARG A 581 2.06 17.02 14.98
C ARG A 581 0.60 17.38 14.67
N ALA A 582 -0.03 16.69 13.70
CA ALA A 582 -1.44 16.78 13.40
C ALA A 582 -2.27 15.82 14.30
N PRO A 583 -3.33 16.30 14.96
CA PRO A 583 -4.15 15.49 15.85
C PRO A 583 -4.96 14.43 15.08
N PRO A 584 -5.22 13.25 15.68
CA PRO A 584 -5.86 12.12 15.00
C PRO A 584 -7.36 12.33 14.72
N ARG A 585 -8.08 13.09 15.55
CA ARG A 585 -9.51 13.39 15.36
C ARG A 585 -9.81 14.03 13.99
N PRO A 586 -9.16 15.15 13.60
CA PRO A 586 -9.32 15.72 12.27
C PRO A 586 -8.93 14.81 11.12
N LEU A 587 -7.88 14.00 11.27
CA LEU A 587 -7.44 13.08 10.21
C LEU A 587 -8.46 11.97 9.97
N PHE A 588 -9.07 11.45 11.03
CA PHE A 588 -10.19 10.51 10.92
C PHE A 588 -11.36 11.09 10.12
N PHE A 589 -11.75 12.34 10.39
CA PHE A 589 -12.78 13.01 9.59
C PHE A 589 -12.32 13.35 8.17
N ALA A 590 -11.04 13.68 7.99
CA ALA A 590 -10.44 13.87 6.67
C ALA A 590 -10.60 12.63 5.80
N GLN A 591 -10.28 11.45 6.36
CA GLN A 591 -10.42 10.17 5.66
C GLN A 591 -11.89 9.83 5.38
N MET A 592 -12.80 10.03 6.34
CA MET A 592 -14.24 9.83 6.11
C MET A 592 -14.78 10.69 4.97
N GLY A 593 -14.36 11.95 4.89
CA GLY A 593 -14.74 12.84 3.79
C GLY A 593 -14.13 12.41 2.46
N GLY A 594 -12.82 12.10 2.46
CA GLY A 594 -12.11 11.63 1.28
C GLY A 594 -12.68 10.32 0.71
N ALA A 595 -12.97 9.35 1.57
CA ALA A 595 -13.56 8.08 1.18
C ALA A 595 -14.91 8.28 0.48
N MET A 596 -15.75 9.20 0.96
CA MET A 596 -17.02 9.52 0.30
C MET A 596 -16.80 9.99 -1.15
N PHE A 597 -15.85 10.90 -1.38
CA PHE A 597 -15.48 11.31 -2.74
C PHE A 597 -14.98 10.13 -3.57
N GLY A 598 -14.08 9.32 -3.01
CA GLY A 598 -13.55 8.15 -3.68
C GLY A 598 -14.63 7.14 -4.08
N VAL A 599 -15.67 6.92 -3.26
CA VAL A 599 -16.78 6.02 -3.59
C VAL A 599 -17.46 6.45 -4.91
N PHE A 600 -17.82 7.73 -5.06
CA PHE A 600 -18.48 8.21 -6.29
C PHE A 600 -17.59 8.03 -7.53
N PHE A 601 -16.33 8.44 -7.44
CA PHE A 601 -15.43 8.43 -8.58
C PHE A 601 -14.90 7.04 -8.91
N THR A 602 -14.70 6.15 -7.94
CA THR A 602 -14.31 4.76 -8.21
C THR A 602 -15.42 4.03 -8.96
N VAL A 603 -16.67 4.13 -8.47
CA VAL A 603 -17.82 3.47 -9.11
C VAL A 603 -18.03 4.03 -10.50
N GLY A 604 -17.95 5.36 -10.66
CA GLY A 604 -18.07 6.02 -11.96
C GLY A 604 -16.96 5.63 -12.95
N ALA A 605 -15.71 5.56 -12.48
CA ALA A 605 -14.57 5.14 -13.31
C ALA A 605 -14.72 3.68 -13.76
N PHE A 606 -15.08 2.77 -12.85
CA PHE A 606 -15.32 1.38 -13.21
C PHE A 606 -16.49 1.24 -14.19
N TRP A 607 -17.61 1.92 -13.93
CA TRP A 607 -18.75 1.95 -14.83
C TRP A 607 -18.37 2.42 -16.23
N LEU A 608 -17.56 3.48 -16.31
CA LEU A 608 -17.07 4.02 -17.58
C LEU A 608 -16.22 2.99 -18.33
N PHE A 609 -15.25 2.37 -17.67
CA PHE A 609 -14.41 1.34 -18.28
C PHE A 609 -15.20 0.09 -18.67
N ALA A 610 -16.15 -0.33 -17.85
CA ALA A 610 -16.99 -1.49 -18.15
C ALA A 610 -17.96 -1.22 -19.31
N SER A 611 -18.38 0.03 -19.49
CA SER A 611 -19.21 0.45 -20.63
C SER A 611 -18.40 0.62 -21.91
N ALA A 612 -17.18 1.17 -21.82
CA ALA A 612 -16.27 1.34 -22.95
C ALA A 612 -15.65 0.02 -23.41
N TYR A 613 -15.36 -0.89 -22.48
CA TYR A 613 -14.68 -2.16 -22.71
C TYR A 613 -15.46 -3.30 -22.06
N PRO A 614 -16.56 -3.79 -22.66
CA PRO A 614 -17.34 -4.90 -22.10
C PRO A 614 -16.50 -6.17 -21.84
N CYS A 615 -15.42 -6.35 -22.59
CA CYS A 615 -14.47 -7.45 -22.45
C CYS A 615 -13.82 -7.55 -21.05
N ILE A 616 -13.82 -6.49 -20.22
CA ILE A 616 -13.28 -6.57 -18.85
C ILE A 616 -14.15 -7.38 -17.90
N LEU A 617 -15.40 -7.65 -18.27
CA LEU A 617 -16.39 -8.37 -17.46
C LEU A 617 -16.48 -9.85 -17.81
N GLU A 618 -15.94 -10.25 -18.95
CA GLU A 618 -16.01 -11.60 -19.47
C GLU A 618 -14.62 -12.24 -19.48
N PHE A 619 -14.57 -13.57 -19.57
CA PHE A 619 -13.39 -14.28 -20.00
C PHE A 619 -13.22 -14.10 -21.53
N SER A 620 -12.99 -12.85 -21.96
CA SER A 620 -13.00 -12.48 -23.38
C SER A 620 -11.70 -12.87 -24.09
N ASP A 621 -11.85 -13.25 -25.36
CA ASP A 621 -10.79 -13.67 -26.28
C ASP A 621 -10.08 -12.46 -26.94
N ASP A 622 -8.76 -12.57 -27.07
CA ASP A 622 -7.78 -11.94 -27.98
C ASP A 622 -7.67 -10.41 -28.12
N SER A 623 -8.77 -9.65 -28.01
CA SER A 623 -8.86 -8.25 -28.47
C SER A 623 -9.01 -7.20 -27.36
N CYS A 624 -9.04 -7.60 -26.09
CA CYS A 624 -9.20 -6.66 -24.97
C CYS A 624 -7.87 -5.98 -24.58
N ASP A 625 -7.88 -4.65 -24.48
CA ASP A 625 -6.74 -3.84 -24.01
C ASP A 625 -6.38 -4.07 -22.53
N PHE A 626 -7.31 -4.64 -21.77
CA PHE A 626 -7.16 -4.93 -20.35
C PHE A 626 -7.07 -6.43 -20.12
N ALA A 627 -5.96 -6.88 -19.52
CA ALA A 627 -5.77 -8.28 -19.17
C ALA A 627 -6.64 -8.72 -17.99
N VAL A 628 -7.00 -7.79 -17.09
CA VAL A 628 -7.75 -8.00 -15.84
C VAL A 628 -7.15 -9.16 -15.00
N PRO A 629 -5.84 -9.13 -14.71
CA PRO A 629 -5.15 -10.28 -14.11
C PRO A 629 -5.62 -10.55 -12.68
N ALA A 630 -5.90 -9.50 -11.89
CA ALA A 630 -6.42 -9.67 -10.53
C ALA A 630 -7.83 -10.27 -10.53
N GLY A 631 -8.73 -9.80 -11.41
CA GLY A 631 -10.06 -10.38 -11.55
C GLY A 631 -10.02 -11.86 -11.95
N LYS A 632 -9.21 -12.21 -12.95
CA LYS A 632 -9.01 -13.60 -13.36
C LYS A 632 -8.41 -14.47 -12.26
N ALA A 633 -7.46 -13.95 -11.48
CA ALA A 633 -6.89 -14.67 -10.35
C ALA A 633 -7.92 -14.93 -9.24
N TRP A 634 -8.76 -13.94 -8.92
CA TRP A 634 -9.83 -14.08 -7.92
C TRP A 634 -10.92 -15.05 -8.39
N ALA A 635 -11.31 -14.95 -9.67
CA ALA A 635 -12.26 -15.85 -10.30
C ALA A 635 -11.75 -17.30 -10.32
N GLY A 636 -10.50 -17.52 -10.72
CA GLY A 636 -9.88 -18.84 -10.76
C GLY A 636 -9.77 -19.49 -9.38
N VAL A 637 -9.40 -18.73 -8.35
CA VAL A 637 -9.40 -19.24 -6.95
C VAL A 637 -10.82 -19.59 -6.50
N ALA A 638 -11.80 -18.71 -6.74
CA ALA A 638 -13.18 -18.97 -6.36
C ALA A 638 -13.75 -20.20 -7.10
N GLN A 639 -13.49 -20.34 -8.40
CA GLN A 639 -13.94 -21.47 -9.21
C GLN A 639 -13.29 -22.78 -8.76
N GLY A 640 -11.96 -22.81 -8.57
CA GLY A 640 -11.24 -24.00 -8.14
C GLY A 640 -11.69 -24.49 -6.76
N LEU A 641 -11.93 -23.55 -5.83
CA LEU A 641 -12.42 -23.85 -4.49
C LEU A 641 -13.90 -24.26 -4.44
N THR A 642 -14.71 -23.82 -5.39
CA THR A 642 -16.17 -24.05 -5.40
C THR A 642 -16.57 -25.28 -6.22
N ASN A 643 -15.98 -25.43 -7.41
CA ASN A 643 -16.35 -26.47 -8.38
C ASN A 643 -15.36 -27.65 -8.40
N GLY A 644 -14.28 -27.56 -7.63
CA GLY A 644 -13.16 -28.50 -7.63
C GLY A 644 -12.11 -28.16 -8.68
N PHE A 645 -10.84 -28.35 -8.31
CA PHE A 645 -9.71 -28.10 -9.21
C PHE A 645 -9.66 -29.08 -10.38
N ASP A 646 -10.17 -30.31 -10.22
CA ASP A 646 -10.16 -31.35 -11.26
C ASP A 646 -10.95 -30.97 -12.52
N LYS A 647 -11.98 -30.12 -12.37
CA LYS A 647 -12.81 -29.64 -13.48
C LYS A 647 -12.36 -28.30 -14.06
N SER A 648 -11.52 -27.58 -13.32
CA SER A 648 -11.13 -26.20 -13.66
C SER A 648 -9.72 -26.15 -14.25
N VAL A 649 -8.82 -27.06 -13.85
CA VAL A 649 -7.42 -27.07 -14.29
C VAL A 649 -7.22 -28.13 -15.37
N PRO A 650 -6.66 -27.77 -16.55
CA PRO A 650 -6.25 -28.77 -17.54
C PRO A 650 -5.28 -29.79 -16.92
N PRO A 651 -5.42 -31.11 -17.18
CA PRO A 651 -4.58 -32.14 -16.54
C PRO A 651 -3.07 -31.93 -16.73
N SER A 652 -2.62 -31.48 -17.90
CA SER A 652 -1.20 -31.16 -18.14
C SER A 652 -0.74 -29.92 -17.37
N SER A 653 -1.65 -28.96 -17.12
CA SER A 653 -1.37 -27.75 -16.31
C SER A 653 -1.30 -28.04 -14.81
N ALA A 654 -1.95 -29.09 -14.32
CA ALA A 654 -1.89 -29.47 -12.91
C ALA A 654 -0.47 -29.74 -12.42
N TRP A 655 0.35 -30.45 -13.22
CA TRP A 655 1.76 -30.69 -12.91
C TRP A 655 2.59 -29.41 -12.93
N ALA A 656 2.30 -28.50 -13.85
CA ALA A 656 2.91 -27.18 -13.87
C ALA A 656 2.55 -26.38 -12.62
N CYS A 657 1.32 -26.46 -12.11
CA CYS A 657 0.91 -25.84 -10.86
C CYS A 657 1.71 -26.38 -9.66
N VAL A 658 1.97 -27.69 -9.60
CA VAL A 658 2.81 -28.28 -8.53
C VAL A 658 4.24 -27.76 -8.59
N ALA A 659 4.86 -27.74 -9.77
CA ALA A 659 6.19 -27.18 -9.96
C ALA A 659 6.24 -25.68 -9.63
N ALA A 660 5.20 -24.95 -10.00
CA ALA A 660 5.04 -23.53 -9.77
C ALA A 660 4.86 -23.21 -8.26
N ALA A 661 4.10 -24.01 -7.54
CA ALA A 661 3.97 -23.93 -6.08
C ALA A 661 5.32 -24.18 -5.39
N GLY A 662 6.04 -25.23 -5.78
CA GLY A 662 7.38 -25.51 -5.27
C GLY A 662 8.35 -24.35 -5.53
N THR A 663 8.34 -23.80 -6.75
CA THR A 663 9.17 -22.65 -7.14
C THR A 663 8.83 -21.41 -6.30
N ALA A 664 7.55 -21.12 -6.09
CA ALA A 664 7.11 -19.99 -5.26
C ALA A 664 7.61 -20.12 -3.81
N VAL A 665 7.46 -21.31 -3.21
CA VAL A 665 7.97 -21.58 -1.85
C VAL A 665 9.50 -21.43 -1.81
N ILE A 666 10.21 -22.02 -2.77
CA ILE A 666 11.68 -21.93 -2.83
C ILE A 666 12.14 -20.47 -2.94
N LEU A 667 11.53 -19.67 -3.82
CA LEU A 667 11.89 -18.25 -3.97
C LEU A 667 11.63 -17.45 -2.69
N SER A 668 10.49 -17.66 -2.03
CA SER A 668 10.17 -17.02 -0.74
C SER A 668 11.15 -17.42 0.37
N LEU A 669 11.51 -18.71 0.46
CA LEU A 669 12.48 -19.20 1.44
C LEU A 669 13.90 -18.68 1.15
N LEU A 670 14.33 -18.69 -0.11
CA LEU A 670 15.63 -18.16 -0.53
C LEU A 670 15.75 -16.68 -0.16
N ARG A 671 14.72 -15.87 -0.42
CA ARG A 671 14.70 -14.46 -0.04
C ARG A 671 14.85 -14.25 1.47
N LYS A 672 14.30 -15.16 2.28
CA LYS A 672 14.38 -15.08 3.74
C LYS A 672 15.73 -15.54 4.31
N PHE A 673 16.28 -16.64 3.79
CA PHE A 673 17.48 -17.26 4.35
C PHE A 673 18.79 -16.77 3.73
N LEU A 674 18.75 -16.17 2.54
CA LEU A 674 19.96 -15.61 1.94
C LEU A 674 20.37 -14.30 2.63
N PRO A 675 21.68 -14.04 2.76
CA PRO A 675 22.18 -12.75 3.21
C PRO A 675 21.62 -11.61 2.35
N GLN A 676 21.36 -10.44 2.95
CA GLN A 676 20.81 -9.26 2.27
C GLN A 676 21.51 -8.93 0.93
N LYS A 677 22.83 -9.13 0.84
CA LYS A 677 23.61 -8.93 -0.39
C LYS A 677 23.15 -9.79 -1.57
N TYR A 678 22.69 -11.02 -1.32
CA TYR A 678 22.21 -11.95 -2.35
C TYR A 678 20.69 -11.97 -2.46
N ALA A 679 19.97 -11.68 -1.37
CA ALA A 679 18.51 -11.63 -1.35
C ALA A 679 17.93 -10.62 -2.35
N VAL A 680 18.65 -9.52 -2.64
CA VAL A 680 18.26 -8.51 -3.64
C VAL A 680 18.17 -9.08 -5.06
N PHE A 681 18.93 -10.14 -5.37
CA PHE A 681 18.89 -10.79 -6.68
C PHE A 681 17.82 -11.88 -6.79
N VAL A 682 17.18 -12.26 -5.68
CA VAL A 682 16.15 -13.30 -5.68
C VAL A 682 14.87 -12.76 -6.31
N PRO A 683 14.39 -13.36 -7.42
CA PRO A 683 13.17 -12.92 -8.08
C PRO A 683 11.95 -12.96 -7.16
N SER A 684 11.00 -12.06 -7.42
CA SER A 684 9.72 -12.03 -6.71
C SER A 684 8.77 -13.06 -7.31
N ALA A 685 8.35 -14.05 -6.51
CA ALA A 685 7.35 -15.03 -6.93
C ALA A 685 6.08 -14.35 -7.45
N ASN A 686 5.54 -13.37 -6.71
CA ASN A 686 4.33 -12.66 -7.13
C ASN A 686 4.50 -11.94 -8.48
N ALA A 687 5.65 -11.31 -8.73
CA ALA A 687 5.90 -10.64 -10.00
C ALA A 687 6.05 -11.65 -11.17
N ILE A 688 6.72 -12.78 -10.93
CA ILE A 688 6.80 -13.88 -11.91
C ILE A 688 5.39 -14.40 -12.23
N GLY A 689 4.56 -14.66 -11.21
CA GLY A 689 3.20 -15.15 -11.39
C GLY A 689 2.33 -14.18 -12.20
N LEU A 690 2.48 -12.87 -12.01
CA LEU A 690 1.84 -11.87 -12.85
C LEU A 690 2.29 -11.94 -14.32
N GLY A 691 3.58 -12.16 -14.57
CA GLY A 691 4.11 -12.37 -15.91
C GLY A 691 3.52 -13.60 -16.64
N PHE A 692 3.09 -14.62 -15.89
CA PHE A 692 2.36 -15.78 -16.43
C PHE A 692 0.89 -15.46 -16.75
N VAL A 693 0.22 -14.71 -15.88
CA VAL A 693 -1.21 -14.40 -16.02
C VAL A 693 -1.46 -13.37 -17.12
N VAL A 694 -0.53 -12.44 -17.33
CA VAL A 694 -0.68 -11.32 -18.27
C VAL A 694 -0.09 -11.68 -19.64
N PRO A 695 -0.91 -11.84 -20.70
CA PRO A 695 -0.47 -12.20 -22.05
C PRO A 695 0.21 -11.06 -22.84
N GLN A 696 0.66 -10.00 -22.16
CA GLN A 696 1.28 -8.83 -22.75
C GLN A 696 2.74 -8.67 -22.27
N PRO A 697 3.70 -9.40 -22.88
CA PRO A 697 5.12 -9.32 -22.50
C PRO A 697 5.70 -7.91 -22.58
N TYR A 698 5.18 -7.08 -23.48
CA TYR A 698 5.60 -5.69 -23.67
C TYR A 698 5.46 -4.80 -22.42
N LEU A 699 4.55 -5.14 -21.50
CA LEU A 699 4.41 -4.43 -20.23
C LEU A 699 5.63 -4.65 -19.32
N GLY A 700 6.17 -5.86 -19.29
CA GLY A 700 7.39 -6.18 -18.55
C GLY A 700 8.61 -5.46 -19.13
N ILE A 701 8.68 -5.37 -20.46
CA ILE A 701 9.74 -4.62 -21.16
C ILE A 701 9.70 -3.14 -20.76
N ALA A 702 8.52 -2.52 -20.77
CA ALA A 702 8.34 -1.12 -20.36
C ALA A 702 8.75 -0.88 -18.89
N MET A 703 8.43 -1.81 -17.99
CA MET A 703 8.88 -1.74 -16.58
C MET A 703 10.41 -1.82 -16.46
N VAL A 704 11.06 -2.70 -17.21
CA VAL A 704 12.53 -2.80 -17.20
C VAL A 704 13.17 -1.55 -17.80
N MET A 705 12.59 -0.97 -18.85
CA MET A 705 13.02 0.33 -19.39
C MET A 705 12.94 1.42 -18.32
N GLY A 706 11.83 1.51 -17.59
CA GLY A 706 11.66 2.46 -16.48
C GLY A 706 12.68 2.29 -15.37
N ALA A 707 12.93 1.06 -14.94
CA ALA A 707 13.97 0.76 -13.95
C ALA A 707 15.37 1.15 -14.45
N GLY A 708 15.65 0.93 -15.74
CA GLY A 708 16.88 1.36 -16.40
C GLY A 708 17.04 2.88 -16.43
N ILE A 709 15.97 3.62 -16.73
CA ILE A 709 15.94 5.10 -16.70
C ILE A 709 16.24 5.61 -15.30
N ALA A 710 15.58 5.06 -14.26
CA ALA A 710 15.83 5.46 -12.88
C ALA A 710 17.28 5.17 -12.44
N ALA A 711 17.81 3.99 -12.78
CA ALA A 711 19.18 3.61 -12.46
C ALA A 711 20.22 4.49 -13.19
N GLY A 712 19.99 4.79 -14.47
CA GLY A 712 20.82 5.71 -15.25
C GLY A 712 20.77 7.14 -14.71
N TRP A 713 19.58 7.64 -14.38
CA TRP A 713 19.41 8.97 -13.79
C TRP A 713 20.12 9.08 -12.43
N LYS A 714 20.01 8.06 -11.57
CA LYS A 714 20.73 8.04 -10.29
C LYS A 714 22.25 8.14 -10.46
N ARG A 715 22.81 7.57 -11.53
CA ARG A 715 24.25 7.67 -11.85
C ARG A 715 24.63 9.02 -12.44
N CYS A 716 23.82 9.57 -13.35
CA CYS A 716 24.14 10.83 -14.03
C CYS A 716 23.85 12.07 -13.17
N GLY A 717 22.92 11.99 -12.22
CA GLY A 717 22.49 13.13 -11.42
C GLY A 717 21.73 12.74 -10.15
N PRO A 718 22.43 12.29 -9.09
CA PRO A 718 21.80 11.76 -7.87
C PRO A 718 20.89 12.77 -7.17
N LYS A 719 21.32 14.05 -7.05
CA LYS A 719 20.51 15.11 -6.43
C LYS A 719 19.16 15.29 -7.13
N SER A 720 19.16 15.34 -8.47
CA SER A 720 17.94 15.51 -9.26
C SER A 720 17.05 14.26 -9.22
N HIS A 721 17.66 13.08 -9.22
CA HIS A 721 16.94 11.82 -9.05
C HIS A 721 16.18 11.80 -7.71
N ASP A 722 16.87 12.07 -6.61
CA ASP A 722 16.29 11.99 -5.27
C ASP A 722 15.18 13.05 -5.07
N GLU A 723 15.30 14.21 -5.74
CA GLU A 723 14.32 15.29 -5.65
C GLU A 723 13.07 15.09 -6.54
N TYR A 724 13.22 14.56 -7.77
CA TYR A 724 12.16 14.57 -8.79
C TYR A 724 11.68 13.19 -9.26
N MET A 725 12.42 12.10 -9.03
CA MET A 725 12.07 10.79 -9.60
C MET A 725 10.67 10.33 -9.19
N GLN A 726 10.33 10.46 -7.90
CA GLN A 726 9.03 10.02 -7.39
C GLN A 726 7.89 10.87 -7.96
N VAL A 727 8.12 12.18 -8.09
CA VAL A 727 7.16 13.16 -8.62
C VAL A 727 6.87 12.88 -10.10
N ILE A 728 7.92 12.68 -10.92
CA ILE A 728 7.79 12.38 -12.34
C ILE A 728 7.11 11.03 -12.56
N ALA A 729 7.53 9.99 -11.82
CA ALA A 729 6.90 8.69 -11.93
C ALA A 729 5.41 8.74 -11.56
N ALA A 730 5.04 9.34 -10.43
CA ALA A 730 3.64 9.49 -10.04
C ALA A 730 2.82 10.27 -11.08
N ALA A 731 3.40 11.30 -11.73
CA ALA A 731 2.76 12.05 -12.79
C ALA A 731 2.55 11.24 -14.08
N LEU A 732 3.54 10.45 -14.50
CA LEU A 732 3.45 9.60 -15.70
C LEU A 732 2.34 8.54 -15.54
N SER A 733 2.26 7.89 -14.38
CA SER A 733 1.21 6.90 -14.10
C SER A 733 -0.17 7.51 -13.96
N ALA A 734 -0.30 8.59 -13.19
CA ALA A 734 -1.56 9.31 -13.06
C ALA A 734 -2.04 9.86 -14.40
N GLY A 735 -1.13 10.42 -15.20
CA GLY A 735 -1.41 11.04 -16.49
C GLY A 735 -1.89 10.05 -17.54
N GLU A 736 -1.19 8.92 -17.74
CA GLU A 736 -1.68 7.89 -18.66
C GLU A 736 -3.02 7.31 -18.17
N GLY A 737 -3.15 7.03 -16.87
CA GLY A 737 -4.40 6.47 -16.34
C GLY A 737 -5.60 7.41 -16.52
N PHE A 738 -5.41 8.72 -16.31
CA PHE A 738 -6.43 9.71 -16.59
C PHE A 738 -6.67 9.89 -18.11
N GLY A 739 -5.64 9.82 -18.94
CA GLY A 739 -5.78 9.78 -20.40
C GLY A 739 -6.61 8.59 -20.87
N GLY A 740 -6.45 7.42 -20.25
CA GLY A 740 -7.30 6.26 -20.49
C GLY A 740 -8.77 6.48 -20.11
N VAL A 741 -9.05 7.26 -19.06
CA VAL A 741 -10.41 7.67 -18.67
C VAL A 741 -11.01 8.60 -19.71
N VAL A 742 -10.25 9.60 -20.17
CA VAL A 742 -10.68 10.52 -21.23
C VAL A 742 -10.98 9.74 -22.51
N PHE A 743 -10.12 8.80 -22.89
CA PHE A 743 -10.32 7.97 -24.06
C PHE A 743 -11.54 7.04 -23.91
N ALA A 744 -11.73 6.40 -22.76
CA ALA A 744 -12.93 5.60 -22.47
C ALA A 744 -14.22 6.43 -22.57
N PHE A 745 -14.19 7.69 -22.12
CA PHE A 745 -15.30 8.62 -22.31
C PHE A 745 -15.56 8.93 -23.78
N MET A 746 -14.52 9.09 -24.60
CA MET A 746 -14.67 9.29 -26.04
C MET A 746 -15.31 8.08 -26.74
N ILE A 747 -14.96 6.86 -26.33
CA ILE A 747 -15.59 5.61 -26.81
C ILE A 747 -17.09 5.62 -26.50
N VAL A 748 -17.47 5.86 -25.23
CA VAL A 748 -18.87 5.85 -24.81
C VAL A 748 -19.67 7.01 -25.43
N ALA A 749 -19.04 8.15 -25.67
CA ALA A 749 -19.65 9.29 -26.35
C ALA A 749 -19.81 9.08 -27.88
N GLY A 750 -19.30 7.98 -28.44
CA GLY A 750 -19.39 7.66 -29.86
C GLY A 750 -18.56 8.56 -30.76
N TYR A 751 -17.48 9.16 -30.24
CA TYR A 751 -16.64 10.06 -31.02
C TYR A 751 -15.77 9.27 -32.02
N SER A 752 -15.75 9.66 -33.30
CA SER A 752 -14.84 9.10 -34.31
C SER A 752 -13.83 10.14 -34.77
N TRP A 753 -12.54 9.80 -34.81
CA TRP A 753 -11.50 10.65 -35.39
C TRP A 753 -11.02 10.05 -36.71
N GLY A 754 -11.03 10.83 -37.79
CA GLY A 754 -10.45 10.42 -39.08
C GLY A 754 -11.08 9.22 -39.77
N GLY A 755 -12.32 8.85 -39.46
CA GLY A 755 -12.99 7.65 -40.00
C GLY A 755 -12.77 6.37 -39.18
N ILE A 756 -11.95 6.43 -38.12
CA ILE A 756 -11.77 5.36 -37.14
C ILE A 756 -12.71 5.66 -35.96
N GLN A 757 -13.65 4.74 -35.69
CA GLN A 757 -14.50 4.82 -34.50
C GLN A 757 -13.65 4.58 -33.25
N ALA A 758 -13.77 5.43 -32.22
CA ALA A 758 -13.17 5.15 -30.93
C ALA A 758 -13.76 3.83 -30.37
N GLY A 759 -12.91 2.85 -30.10
CA GLY A 759 -13.31 1.53 -29.59
C GLY A 759 -13.09 0.35 -30.56
N LEU A 760 -12.54 0.58 -31.75
CA LEU A 760 -11.98 -0.51 -32.57
C LEU A 760 -10.80 -1.14 -31.83
N SER A 761 -10.70 -2.48 -31.82
CA SER A 761 -9.60 -3.18 -31.16
C SER A 761 -8.24 -2.69 -31.68
N PRO A 762 -7.14 -2.77 -30.91
CA PRO A 762 -5.81 -2.41 -31.41
C PRO A 762 -5.49 -3.10 -32.72
N THR A 763 -5.92 -4.35 -32.87
CA THR A 763 -5.85 -5.13 -34.12
C THR A 763 -6.66 -4.55 -35.26
N GLU A 764 -7.89 -4.05 -35.05
CA GLU A 764 -8.69 -3.42 -36.12
C GLU A 764 -8.18 -2.03 -36.49
N THR A 765 -7.68 -1.29 -35.51
CA THR A 765 -7.07 0.02 -35.74
C THR A 765 -5.70 -0.11 -36.41
N GLU A 766 -4.92 -1.14 -36.05
CA GLU A 766 -3.72 -1.60 -36.77
C GLU A 766 -4.06 -2.05 -38.21
N ARG A 767 -5.14 -2.82 -38.41
CA ARG A 767 -5.61 -3.27 -39.74
C ARG A 767 -5.96 -2.11 -40.66
N ILE A 768 -6.61 -1.06 -40.14
CA ILE A 768 -6.98 0.15 -40.89
C ILE A 768 -5.77 1.06 -41.11
N ALA A 769 -4.92 1.26 -40.10
CA ALA A 769 -3.72 2.11 -40.20
C ALA A 769 -2.65 1.53 -41.15
N MET A 770 -2.62 0.19 -41.33
CA MET A 770 -1.68 -0.49 -42.23
C MET A 770 -2.19 -0.66 -43.68
N GLY A 771 -3.45 -0.31 -43.99
CA GLY A 771 -3.97 -0.32 -45.37
C GLY A 771 -4.01 -1.69 -46.06
N LEU A 772 -4.23 -2.78 -45.30
CA LEU A 772 -4.15 -4.17 -45.79
C LEU A 772 -5.45 -4.64 -46.47
N ASN A 773 -5.32 -5.36 -47.60
CA ASN A 773 -6.44 -5.84 -48.42
C ASN A 773 -7.10 -7.12 -47.85
N ASP A 774 -8.37 -7.37 -48.18
CA ASP A 774 -9.21 -8.50 -47.70
C ASP A 774 -8.59 -9.92 -47.82
N GLN A 775 -7.62 -10.12 -48.71
CA GLN A 775 -6.90 -11.40 -48.82
C GLN A 775 -5.75 -11.55 -47.82
N GLU A 776 -5.02 -10.48 -47.52
CA GLU A 776 -3.98 -10.47 -46.48
C GLU A 776 -4.62 -10.58 -45.08
N GLN A 777 -5.86 -10.10 -44.96
CA GLN A 777 -6.70 -10.24 -43.77
C GLN A 777 -7.11 -11.69 -43.46
N ARG A 778 -7.22 -12.58 -44.46
CA ARG A 778 -7.55 -14.01 -44.24
C ARG A 778 -6.36 -14.85 -43.80
N LEU A 779 -5.14 -14.43 -44.13
CA LEU A 779 -3.91 -15.14 -43.74
C LEU A 779 -3.49 -14.88 -42.29
N LEU A 780 -3.97 -13.80 -41.66
CA LEU A 780 -3.77 -13.52 -40.23
C LEU A 780 -4.78 -14.24 -39.31
N LEU A 781 -5.79 -14.89 -39.88
CA LEU A 781 -6.82 -15.65 -39.16
C LEU A 781 -6.60 -17.17 -39.24
N ILE A 782 -5.58 -17.62 -39.98
CA ILE A 782 -5.07 -19.01 -40.04
C ILE A 782 -3.75 -19.01 -39.28
#